data_AF-A0A8H7QLB0-F1
#
_entry.id   AF-A0A8H7QLB0-F1
#
_cell.length_a   1.000
_cell.length_b   1.000
_cell.length_c   1.000
_cell.angle_alpha   90.00
_cell.angle_beta   90.00
_cell.angle_gamma   90.00
#
_symmetry.space_group_name_H-M   'P 1'
#
loop_
_entity.id
_entity.type
_entity.pdbx_description
1 polymer ?
#
loop_
_entity_poly.entity_id
_entity_poly.type
_entity_poly.pdbx_seq_one_letter_code
_entity_poly.pdbx_strand_id
1 'polypeptide(L)'
;MSFVRSRKISEKTDDPFIKESVMKGVAYKETPSWISSMHDQIRLTVLTSLGLYLRSMKLGYPAYVTDLEIEITKQVNWYMAGKFFIGKFPPLVGIICSGLSRIVGYYGTESLNYAGQPFVEFPLVALRRFSALLGASLIPIMYMTIRGLGHSRAAATLAAGLLIFENGLITQSRYATPEVYVLFFSAMATLSWTYMHKNQSQVIQSTIWQLITGASLGCAVSCKWTGMLALPMIWVSIAFETYNKLCDKRNTVKSVIKQNAIYLLTVGLLPLVIYGLIFSFHLALIPSAGDHDLLLSSHLKYSLVGNVLEPSQPNIAYGSQIVIKHAGTAGGYLHSHQKRFSGGSTQQEVTLYPHVDLGNVWTVHKANQIWNASLPIEFVNNKDSIRLEHYPSTRKLHSHDHRPQLSARKEHNEVTAYGDRYIQDSHDFWTLNILTDENRPSKDTTLTWKSLNQRFRLVHARGCVLISHHAYYGPPTGENHQEVTCMASAGTHISPWIVESSYHDQLDKMVPISYEKMSTWGMIKELHQLMKTYPDVVYDRLSAGATVEGATNPRSNMDDNPNKWFLKRATLRLWNELAGYSSHLVINPIVQRVILMSMATCIGFLGLNAFLVQRQLKLPYYLSWLYPAGLHVVSNEFYTRSILVFYSAVLIQFTGLRFTPSFDLSMSDILSSMYFGTGLIATMLESGTLRLPALYRRILFYGLIGLSVVKFSHLSHLAYGGKTWYRHECEASGLDIDCLAFPPHPQELANMLENSGITKDSTQMTIYIGLAGMSQPFRYNQGQEVEADQHIAILKKASFHQEANVAKGPLRYHRVLPTPGITPEEAALWAQDVTEKGMERVLAQDLQEVQALAAAAVAHEEKKKIEAQIGQTGTIRFLDQKNQLPILQPAAP
;
A
#
# COMPACT_ATOMS: atom_id res chain seq x y z
N MET A 1 22.36 -17.98 -26.63
CA MET A 1 22.22 -19.10 -27.58
C MET A 1 22.95 -18.72 -28.87
N SER A 2 24.13 -19.27 -29.11
CA SER A 2 24.83 -19.18 -30.39
C SER A 2 25.08 -20.59 -30.89
N PHE A 3 24.44 -21.00 -31.98
CA PHE A 3 24.76 -22.26 -32.64
C PHE A 3 25.01 -22.04 -34.12
N VAL A 4 26.32 -22.04 -34.41
CA VAL A 4 27.02 -22.80 -35.44
C VAL A 4 26.19 -23.18 -36.68
N ARG A 5 26.48 -22.40 -37.72
CA ARG A 5 26.39 -22.65 -39.16
C ARG A 5 26.49 -24.14 -39.55
N SER A 6 25.38 -24.74 -39.97
CA SER A 6 25.35 -26.07 -40.60
C SER A 6 25.95 -26.00 -42.01
N ARG A 7 27.14 -26.59 -42.20
CA ARG A 7 27.69 -26.92 -43.52
C ARG A 7 27.12 -28.27 -43.95
N LYS A 8 26.59 -28.32 -45.18
CA LYS A 8 26.20 -29.54 -45.90
C LYS A 8 27.35 -30.54 -45.90
N ILE A 9 27.10 -31.76 -45.46
CA ILE A 9 27.85 -32.95 -45.90
C ILE A 9 26.79 -33.91 -46.43
N SER A 10 26.92 -34.24 -47.72
CA SER A 10 26.14 -35.28 -48.35
C SER A 10 26.81 -36.60 -48.03
N GLU A 11 26.08 -37.54 -47.44
CA GLU A 11 26.50 -38.94 -47.45
C GLU A 11 25.24 -39.78 -47.67
N LYS A 12 25.22 -40.40 -48.85
CA LYS A 12 24.32 -41.51 -49.20
C LYS A 12 24.71 -42.69 -48.33
N THR A 13 23.78 -43.18 -47.53
CA THR A 13 23.79 -44.56 -47.05
C THR A 13 22.40 -45.14 -47.31
N ASP A 14 22.34 -46.04 -48.29
CA ASP A 14 21.18 -46.85 -48.60
C ASP A 14 20.94 -47.85 -47.44
N ASP A 15 19.84 -47.67 -46.71
CA ASP A 15 19.43 -48.57 -45.62
C ASP A 15 18.26 -49.46 -46.12
N PRO A 16 18.42 -50.79 -46.27
CA PRO A 16 17.47 -51.64 -47.00
C PRO A 16 16.20 -52.02 -46.21
N PHE A 17 15.86 -51.33 -45.11
CA PHE A 17 14.71 -51.67 -44.25
C PHE A 17 13.60 -50.62 -44.16
N ILE A 18 13.65 -49.54 -44.96
CA ILE A 18 12.56 -48.56 -45.03
C ILE A 18 11.67 -48.88 -46.24
N LYS A 19 10.57 -49.61 -46.02
CA LYS A 19 9.45 -49.62 -46.97
C LYS A 19 8.77 -48.25 -46.94
N GLU A 20 9.03 -47.40 -47.94
CA GLU A 20 8.22 -46.22 -48.22
C GLU A 20 6.79 -46.66 -48.61
N SER A 21 5.88 -46.67 -47.64
CA SER A 21 4.45 -46.60 -47.96
C SER A 21 4.09 -45.14 -48.22
N VAL A 22 4.05 -44.76 -49.50
CA VAL A 22 3.47 -43.49 -49.96
C VAL A 22 1.99 -43.47 -49.54
N MET A 23 1.69 -42.84 -48.39
CA MET A 23 0.32 -42.51 -48.03
C MET A 23 -0.15 -41.38 -48.94
N LYS A 24 -0.97 -41.75 -49.94
CA LYS A 24 -1.78 -40.82 -50.73
C LYS A 24 -2.50 -39.85 -49.78
N GLY A 25 -2.42 -38.56 -50.09
CA GLY A 25 -3.00 -37.48 -49.30
C GLY A 25 -4.47 -37.75 -48.95
N VAL A 26 -4.74 -37.98 -47.68
CA VAL A 26 -6.09 -37.99 -47.13
C VAL A 26 -6.55 -36.53 -47.07
N ALA A 27 -7.67 -36.23 -47.72
CA ALA A 27 -8.31 -34.91 -47.67
C ALA A 27 -8.47 -34.45 -46.22
N TYR A 28 -8.16 -33.18 -45.95
CA TYR A 28 -8.34 -32.52 -44.65
C TYR A 28 -9.83 -32.54 -44.28
N LYS A 29 -10.27 -33.57 -43.55
CA LYS A 29 -11.56 -33.55 -42.85
C LYS A 29 -11.41 -32.59 -41.68
N GLU A 30 -12.24 -31.54 -41.67
CA GLU A 30 -12.44 -30.70 -40.50
C GLU A 30 -12.72 -31.61 -39.29
N THR A 31 -11.76 -31.69 -38.37
CA THR A 31 -11.97 -32.45 -37.13
C THR A 31 -13.00 -31.67 -36.31
N PRO A 32 -14.10 -32.30 -35.85
CA PRO A 32 -15.09 -31.62 -35.03
C PRO A 32 -14.39 -31.00 -33.80
N SER A 33 -14.86 -29.81 -33.38
CA SER A 33 -14.32 -29.14 -32.20
C SER A 33 -14.26 -30.13 -31.04
N TRP A 34 -13.14 -30.24 -30.35
CA TRP A 34 -12.97 -31.26 -29.29
C TRP A 34 -14.05 -31.14 -28.20
N ILE A 35 -14.64 -29.95 -28.05
CA ILE A 35 -15.74 -29.61 -27.14
C ILE A 35 -17.05 -30.33 -27.53
N SER A 36 -17.26 -30.70 -28.80
CA SER A 36 -18.47 -31.41 -29.23
C SER A 36 -18.46 -32.89 -28.84
N SER A 37 -17.34 -33.41 -28.33
CA SER A 37 -17.28 -34.78 -27.85
C SER A 37 -18.04 -34.91 -26.53
N MET A 38 -19.07 -35.77 -26.50
CA MET A 38 -19.87 -36.06 -25.31
C MET A 38 -19.02 -36.37 -24.07
N HIS A 39 -17.91 -37.08 -24.23
CA HIS A 39 -16.99 -37.41 -23.14
C HIS A 39 -16.30 -36.19 -22.52
N ASP A 40 -16.06 -35.15 -23.30
CA ASP A 40 -15.42 -33.92 -22.85
C ASP A 40 -16.43 -33.01 -22.16
N GLN A 41 -17.65 -32.95 -22.69
CA GLN A 41 -18.77 -32.26 -22.06
C GLN A 41 -19.13 -32.85 -20.70
N ILE A 42 -19.20 -34.19 -20.59
CA ILE A 42 -19.47 -34.87 -19.32
C ILE A 42 -18.38 -34.55 -18.30
N ARG A 43 -17.10 -34.72 -18.66
CA ARG A 43 -15.99 -34.43 -17.75
C ARG A 43 -15.98 -32.98 -17.29
N LEU A 44 -16.12 -32.05 -18.23
CA LEU A 44 -16.15 -30.63 -17.94
C LEU A 44 -17.29 -30.29 -16.97
N THR A 45 -18.48 -30.82 -17.22
CA THR A 45 -19.67 -30.59 -16.36
C THR A 45 -19.47 -31.17 -14.97
N VAL A 46 -18.98 -32.41 -14.86
CA VAL A 46 -18.73 -33.07 -13.57
C VAL A 46 -17.67 -32.34 -12.76
N LEU A 47 -16.52 -32.02 -13.38
CA LEU A 47 -15.41 -31.33 -12.71
C LEU A 47 -15.82 -29.92 -12.27
N THR A 48 -16.52 -29.18 -13.13
CA THR A 48 -16.99 -27.82 -12.82
C THR A 48 -18.03 -27.85 -11.70
N SER A 49 -18.98 -28.79 -11.74
CA SER A 49 -20.01 -28.93 -10.71
C SER A 49 -19.40 -29.32 -9.35
N LEU A 50 -18.46 -30.25 -9.34
CA LEU A 50 -17.74 -30.64 -8.12
C LEU A 50 -16.92 -29.48 -7.55
N GLY A 51 -16.21 -28.76 -8.41
CA GLY A 51 -15.43 -27.60 -8.01
C GLY A 51 -16.25 -26.44 -7.48
N LEU A 52 -17.39 -26.18 -8.12
CA LEU A 52 -18.37 -25.19 -7.66
C LEU A 52 -18.96 -25.59 -6.32
N TYR A 53 -19.36 -26.85 -6.16
CA TYR A 53 -19.89 -27.36 -4.90
C TYR A 53 -18.90 -27.11 -3.76
N LEU A 54 -17.65 -27.58 -3.87
CA LEU A 54 -16.64 -27.44 -2.81
C LEU A 54 -16.36 -25.96 -2.47
N ARG A 55 -16.27 -25.08 -3.47
CA ARG A 55 -16.01 -23.64 -3.23
C ARG A 55 -17.21 -22.91 -2.64
N SER A 56 -18.43 -23.40 -2.88
CA SER A 56 -19.67 -22.78 -2.39
C SER A 56 -20.06 -23.23 -0.98
N MET A 57 -19.39 -24.24 -0.41
CA MET A 57 -19.71 -24.75 0.91
C MET A 57 -19.43 -23.71 2.00
N LYS A 58 -20.41 -23.54 2.90
CA LYS A 58 -20.31 -22.71 4.11
C LYS A 58 -19.81 -21.27 3.84
N LEU A 59 -20.21 -20.62 2.75
CA LEU A 59 -19.74 -19.24 2.45
C LEU A 59 -20.14 -18.19 3.48
N GLY A 60 -21.27 -18.38 4.16
CA GLY A 60 -21.72 -17.52 5.26
C GLY A 60 -20.92 -17.70 6.56
N TYR A 61 -20.04 -18.70 6.63
CA TYR A 61 -19.18 -18.91 7.78
C TYR A 61 -17.71 -18.64 7.39
N PRO A 62 -17.00 -17.75 8.11
CA PRO A 62 -17.50 -17.00 9.26
C PRO A 62 -18.41 -15.83 8.90
N ALA A 63 -19.29 -15.43 9.83
CA ALA A 63 -20.32 -14.40 9.60
C ALA A 63 -19.82 -12.95 9.82
N TYR A 64 -18.51 -12.72 9.85
CA TYR A 64 -17.90 -11.39 9.92
C TYR A 64 -16.90 -11.18 8.77
N VAL A 65 -16.52 -9.92 8.58
CA VAL A 65 -15.50 -9.49 7.61
C VAL A 65 -14.12 -9.84 8.14
N THR A 66 -13.33 -10.53 7.31
CA THR A 66 -11.94 -10.89 7.62
C THR A 66 -10.96 -9.74 7.31
N ASP A 67 -9.73 -9.83 7.80
CA ASP A 67 -8.68 -8.83 7.54
C ASP A 67 -8.41 -8.62 6.04
N LEU A 68 -8.55 -9.67 5.21
CA LEU A 68 -8.36 -9.54 3.76
C LEU A 68 -9.57 -8.95 3.03
N GLU A 69 -10.75 -8.94 3.65
CA GLU A 69 -12.01 -8.46 3.04
C GLU A 69 -12.34 -7.01 3.44
N ILE A 70 -11.71 -6.47 4.49
CA ILE A 70 -12.00 -5.13 5.01
C ILE A 70 -11.73 -4.04 3.98
N GLU A 71 -10.68 -4.19 3.17
CA GLU A 71 -10.31 -3.24 2.12
C GLU A 71 -11.41 -3.14 1.07
N ILE A 72 -11.83 -4.28 0.51
CA ILE A 72 -12.92 -4.33 -0.49
C ILE A 72 -14.21 -3.78 0.09
N THR A 73 -14.48 -4.08 1.37
CA THR A 73 -15.68 -3.60 2.05
C THR A 73 -15.71 -2.09 2.19
N LYS A 74 -14.59 -1.45 2.56
CA LYS A 74 -14.49 0.02 2.60
C LYS A 74 -14.59 0.63 1.20
N GLN A 75 -13.95 0.03 0.20
CA GLN A 75 -14.08 0.46 -1.19
C GLN A 75 -15.55 0.46 -1.64
N VAL A 76 -16.30 -0.60 -1.36
CA VAL A 76 -17.74 -0.67 -1.68
C VAL A 76 -18.49 0.52 -1.08
N ASN A 77 -18.28 0.82 0.21
CA ASN A 77 -18.93 1.95 0.86
C ASN A 77 -18.53 3.30 0.25
N TRP A 78 -17.27 3.51 -0.08
CA TRP A 78 -16.81 4.75 -0.71
C TRP A 78 -17.37 4.94 -2.13
N TYR A 79 -17.46 3.87 -2.92
CA TYR A 79 -18.13 3.92 -4.23
C TYR A 79 -19.62 4.23 -4.10
N MET A 80 -20.32 3.64 -3.13
CA MET A 80 -21.75 3.95 -2.89
C MET A 80 -21.96 5.41 -2.49
N ALA A 81 -21.02 5.96 -1.70
CA ALA A 81 -21.04 7.35 -1.26
C ALA A 81 -20.48 8.33 -2.31
N GLY A 82 -19.88 7.85 -3.41
CA GLY A 82 -19.20 8.67 -4.40
C GLY A 82 -18.01 9.46 -3.85
N LYS A 83 -17.36 8.95 -2.78
CA LYS A 83 -16.25 9.60 -2.08
C LYS A 83 -14.90 9.17 -2.64
N PHE A 84 -13.99 10.12 -2.80
CA PHE A 84 -12.62 9.83 -3.19
C PHE A 84 -11.89 8.98 -2.14
N PHE A 85 -11.09 8.03 -2.59
CA PHE A 85 -10.24 7.22 -1.72
C PHE A 85 -8.97 6.80 -2.44
N ILE A 86 -8.01 6.32 -1.65
CA ILE A 86 -6.73 5.77 -2.11
C ILE A 86 -6.79 4.29 -1.78
N GLY A 87 -6.93 3.46 -2.82
CA GLY A 87 -7.01 2.01 -2.66
C GLY A 87 -5.62 1.37 -2.60
N LYS A 88 -5.51 0.22 -1.91
CA LYS A 88 -4.26 -0.57 -1.86
C LYS A 88 -3.85 -1.13 -3.23
N PHE A 89 -4.83 -1.48 -4.06
CA PHE A 89 -4.66 -2.07 -5.38
C PHE A 89 -5.54 -1.35 -6.43
N PRO A 90 -5.28 -1.55 -7.73
CA PRO A 90 -6.09 -0.99 -8.82
C PRO A 90 -7.60 -1.29 -8.72
N PRO A 91 -8.47 -0.43 -9.27
CA PRO A 91 -9.86 -0.32 -8.81
C PRO A 91 -10.84 -1.37 -9.37
N LEU A 92 -10.44 -2.26 -10.30
CA LEU A 92 -11.41 -3.13 -10.99
C LEU A 92 -12.20 -4.03 -10.02
N VAL A 93 -11.54 -4.60 -9.01
CA VAL A 93 -12.20 -5.47 -8.03
C VAL A 93 -13.22 -4.69 -7.22
N GLY A 94 -12.83 -3.51 -6.69
CA GLY A 94 -13.72 -2.63 -5.94
C GLY A 94 -14.95 -2.21 -6.75
N ILE A 95 -14.78 -1.88 -8.03
CA ILE A 95 -15.88 -1.51 -8.93
C ILE A 95 -16.84 -2.70 -9.14
N ILE A 96 -16.31 -3.90 -9.40
CA ILE A 96 -17.14 -5.11 -9.59
C ILE A 96 -17.91 -5.41 -8.30
N CYS A 97 -17.24 -5.43 -7.15
CA CYS A 97 -17.86 -5.69 -5.84
C CYS A 97 -18.94 -4.64 -5.50
N SER A 98 -18.71 -3.37 -5.86
CA SER A 98 -19.68 -2.29 -5.66
C SER A 98 -20.91 -2.47 -6.55
N GLY A 99 -20.70 -2.81 -7.83
CA GLY A 99 -21.78 -3.13 -8.75
C GLY A 99 -22.63 -4.32 -8.28
N LEU A 100 -21.97 -5.39 -7.82
CA LEU A 100 -22.65 -6.56 -7.25
C LEU A 100 -23.46 -6.22 -6.00
N SER A 101 -22.88 -5.42 -5.10
CA SER A 101 -23.56 -4.97 -3.89
C SER A 101 -24.80 -4.14 -4.24
N ARG A 102 -24.73 -3.29 -5.25
CA ARG A 102 -25.87 -2.49 -5.75
C ARG A 102 -26.98 -3.38 -6.33
N ILE A 103 -26.61 -4.42 -7.09
CA ILE A 103 -27.58 -5.40 -7.65
C ILE A 103 -28.33 -6.14 -6.54
N VAL A 104 -27.66 -6.42 -5.41
CA VAL A 104 -28.26 -7.08 -4.24
C VAL A 104 -29.10 -6.12 -3.37
N GLY A 105 -29.08 -4.81 -3.67
CA GLY A 105 -29.87 -3.79 -2.96
C GLY A 105 -29.13 -3.10 -1.81
N TYR A 106 -27.80 -3.18 -1.75
CA TYR A 106 -27.00 -2.45 -0.78
C TYR A 106 -26.55 -1.08 -1.32
N TYR A 107 -26.73 -0.04 -0.51
CA TYR A 107 -26.47 1.36 -0.89
C TYR A 107 -25.48 2.08 0.05
N GLY A 108 -24.64 1.35 0.78
CA GLY A 108 -23.63 1.98 1.66
C GLY A 108 -24.18 2.43 3.02
N THR A 109 -25.20 1.75 3.53
CA THR A 109 -25.92 2.11 4.76
C THR A 109 -25.15 1.78 6.05
N GLU A 110 -24.20 0.84 6.01
CA GLU A 110 -23.50 0.33 7.20
C GLU A 110 -21.98 0.54 7.10
N SER A 111 -21.38 1.24 8.08
CA SER A 111 -19.92 1.45 8.14
C SER A 111 -19.19 0.30 8.84
N LEU A 112 -18.34 -0.41 8.10
CA LEU A 112 -17.50 -1.49 8.60
C LEU A 112 -16.05 -1.02 8.74
N ASN A 113 -15.55 -0.99 9.96
CA ASN A 113 -14.32 -0.26 10.28
C ASN A 113 -13.13 -1.16 10.61
N TYR A 114 -13.38 -2.30 11.23
CA TYR A 114 -12.38 -3.26 11.69
C TYR A 114 -12.82 -4.71 11.38
N ALA A 115 -11.87 -5.63 11.34
CA ALA A 115 -12.13 -7.04 11.07
C ALA A 115 -12.78 -7.73 12.28
N GLY A 116 -13.72 -8.65 12.01
CA GLY A 116 -14.52 -9.28 13.06
C GLY A 116 -15.71 -8.44 13.55
N GLN A 117 -15.96 -7.26 12.99
CA GLN A 117 -17.13 -6.44 13.33
C GLN A 117 -18.43 -7.18 12.93
N PRO A 118 -19.42 -7.30 13.84
CA PRO A 118 -20.74 -7.81 13.49
C PRO A 118 -21.48 -6.80 12.60
N PHE A 119 -22.19 -7.30 11.58
CA PHE A 119 -22.94 -6.49 10.62
C PHE A 119 -24.28 -7.13 10.28
N VAL A 120 -25.20 -6.33 9.73
CA VAL A 120 -26.58 -6.79 9.43
C VAL A 120 -26.91 -6.65 7.95
N GLU A 121 -26.60 -5.51 7.35
CA GLU A 121 -27.07 -5.16 5.99
C GLU A 121 -26.04 -5.44 4.91
N PHE A 122 -24.75 -5.44 5.26
CA PHE A 122 -23.68 -5.59 4.28
C PHE A 122 -23.74 -6.96 3.54
N PRO A 123 -23.73 -7.01 2.19
CA PRO A 123 -23.97 -8.22 1.41
C PRO A 123 -22.73 -9.13 1.28
N LEU A 124 -22.05 -9.45 2.38
CA LEU A 124 -20.80 -10.23 2.37
C LEU A 124 -20.93 -11.58 1.66
N VAL A 125 -22.02 -12.31 1.93
CA VAL A 125 -22.25 -13.63 1.33
C VAL A 125 -22.37 -13.54 -0.19
N ALA A 126 -22.94 -12.45 -0.73
CA ALA A 126 -23.05 -12.26 -2.17
C ALA A 126 -21.66 -12.04 -2.81
N LEU A 127 -20.81 -11.25 -2.18
CA LEU A 127 -19.43 -11.03 -2.63
C LEU A 127 -18.62 -12.33 -2.61
N ARG A 128 -18.74 -13.10 -1.52
CA ARG A 128 -18.10 -14.42 -1.39
C ARG A 128 -18.62 -15.44 -2.41
N ARG A 129 -19.91 -15.44 -2.72
CA ARG A 129 -20.49 -16.27 -3.79
C ARG A 129 -19.89 -15.94 -5.15
N PHE A 130 -19.71 -14.66 -5.45
CA PHE A 130 -19.10 -14.25 -6.72
C PHE A 130 -17.62 -14.66 -6.80
N SER A 131 -16.86 -14.48 -5.73
CA SER A 131 -15.48 -14.99 -5.61
C SER A 131 -15.43 -16.51 -5.83
N ALA A 132 -16.36 -17.26 -5.24
CA ALA A 132 -16.44 -18.72 -5.39
C ALA A 132 -16.76 -19.13 -6.83
N LEU A 133 -17.62 -18.38 -7.54
CA LEU A 133 -17.92 -18.58 -8.97
C LEU A 133 -16.67 -18.37 -9.84
N LEU A 134 -15.93 -17.28 -9.61
CA LEU A 134 -14.67 -17.02 -10.31
C LEU A 134 -13.65 -18.14 -10.04
N GLY A 135 -13.47 -18.52 -8.78
CA GLY A 135 -12.58 -19.63 -8.41
C GLY A 135 -13.01 -20.97 -9.01
N ALA A 136 -14.31 -21.24 -9.12
CA ALA A 136 -14.83 -22.46 -9.75
C ALA A 136 -14.62 -22.46 -11.27
N SER A 137 -14.70 -21.29 -11.92
CA SER A 137 -14.46 -21.14 -13.36
C SER A 137 -13.01 -21.42 -13.78
N LEU A 138 -12.04 -21.33 -12.86
CA LEU A 138 -10.65 -21.73 -13.11
C LEU A 138 -10.52 -23.20 -13.56
N ILE A 139 -11.44 -24.07 -13.12
CA ILE A 139 -11.44 -25.50 -13.41
C ILE A 139 -11.74 -25.77 -14.89
N PRO A 140 -12.87 -25.32 -15.45
CA PRO A 140 -13.13 -25.48 -16.88
C PRO A 140 -12.08 -24.74 -17.72
N ILE A 141 -11.58 -23.58 -17.29
CA ILE A 141 -10.53 -22.85 -18.00
C ILE A 141 -9.25 -23.70 -18.11
N MET A 142 -8.79 -24.31 -17.01
CA MET A 142 -7.63 -25.20 -17.03
C MET A 142 -7.85 -26.42 -17.93
N TYR A 143 -9.02 -27.08 -17.79
CA TYR A 143 -9.36 -28.22 -18.64
C TYR A 143 -9.33 -27.85 -20.12
N MET A 144 -9.97 -26.74 -20.49
CA MET A 144 -9.98 -26.22 -21.86
C MET A 144 -8.60 -25.81 -22.35
N THR A 145 -7.75 -25.25 -21.49
CA THR A 145 -6.38 -24.84 -21.83
C THR A 145 -5.55 -26.07 -22.23
N ILE A 146 -5.55 -27.11 -21.40
CA ILE A 146 -4.81 -28.35 -21.68
C ILE A 146 -5.32 -29.02 -22.97
N ARG A 147 -6.64 -29.03 -23.19
CA ARG A 147 -7.24 -29.58 -24.42
C ARG A 147 -7.02 -28.72 -25.65
N GLY A 148 -6.99 -27.41 -25.49
CA GLY A 148 -6.65 -26.43 -26.52
C GLY A 148 -5.23 -26.63 -27.04
N LEU A 149 -4.30 -27.01 -26.16
CA LEU A 149 -2.92 -27.37 -26.49
C LEU A 149 -2.77 -28.77 -27.11
N GLY A 150 -3.86 -29.55 -27.24
CA GLY A 150 -3.86 -30.85 -27.93
C GLY A 150 -3.59 -32.07 -27.04
N HIS A 151 -3.51 -31.90 -25.72
CA HIS A 151 -3.27 -32.99 -24.76
C HIS A 151 -4.49 -33.88 -24.53
N SER A 152 -4.28 -35.06 -23.94
CA SER A 152 -5.38 -36.01 -23.74
C SER A 152 -6.39 -35.57 -22.69
N ARG A 153 -7.57 -36.19 -22.76
CA ARG A 153 -8.65 -36.01 -21.77
C ARG A 153 -8.21 -36.36 -20.35
N ALA A 154 -7.33 -37.35 -20.20
CA ALA A 154 -6.84 -37.80 -18.91
C ALA A 154 -5.91 -36.74 -18.29
N ALA A 155 -5.01 -36.14 -19.08
CA ALA A 155 -4.13 -35.07 -18.62
C ALA A 155 -4.94 -33.81 -18.23
N ALA A 156 -5.94 -33.43 -19.03
CA ALA A 156 -6.83 -32.33 -18.70
C ALA A 156 -7.64 -32.59 -17.41
N THR A 157 -8.10 -33.82 -17.20
CA THR A 157 -8.79 -34.23 -15.96
C THR A 157 -7.84 -34.20 -14.77
N LEU A 158 -6.57 -34.56 -14.95
CA LEU A 158 -5.55 -34.48 -13.91
C LEU A 158 -5.28 -33.04 -13.49
N ALA A 159 -5.00 -32.13 -14.43
CA ALA A 159 -4.77 -30.72 -14.12
C ALA A 159 -5.96 -30.10 -13.36
N ALA A 160 -7.17 -30.28 -13.89
CA ALA A 160 -8.40 -29.79 -13.28
C ALA A 160 -8.68 -30.45 -11.91
N GLY A 161 -8.46 -31.76 -11.78
CA GLY A 161 -8.65 -32.50 -10.54
C GLY A 161 -7.72 -32.04 -9.42
N LEU A 162 -6.43 -31.82 -9.71
CA LEU A 162 -5.48 -31.28 -8.73
C LEU A 162 -5.90 -29.87 -8.26
N LEU A 163 -6.42 -29.04 -9.18
CA LEU A 163 -6.90 -27.70 -8.87
C LEU A 163 -8.21 -27.69 -8.06
N ILE A 164 -9.08 -28.70 -8.24
CA ILE A 164 -10.28 -28.89 -7.42
C ILE A 164 -9.87 -29.13 -5.96
N PHE A 165 -8.87 -29.98 -5.72
CA PHE A 165 -8.43 -30.39 -4.38
C PHE A 165 -7.21 -29.60 -3.86
N GLU A 166 -6.99 -28.41 -4.40
CA GLU A 166 -5.96 -27.49 -3.93
C GLU A 166 -6.52 -26.59 -2.82
N ASN A 167 -6.10 -26.86 -1.58
CA ASN A 167 -6.62 -26.18 -0.38
C ASN A 167 -6.47 -24.65 -0.46
N GLY A 168 -5.31 -24.14 -0.90
CA GLY A 168 -5.07 -22.70 -0.95
C GLY A 168 -6.00 -21.97 -1.92
N LEU A 169 -6.29 -22.58 -3.09
CA LEU A 169 -7.23 -22.04 -4.07
C LEU A 169 -8.68 -22.10 -3.58
N ILE A 170 -9.07 -23.16 -2.87
CA ILE A 170 -10.39 -23.23 -2.24
C ILE A 170 -10.51 -22.12 -1.20
N THR A 171 -9.55 -22.01 -0.29
CA THR A 171 -9.60 -20.98 0.77
C THR A 171 -9.72 -19.59 0.16
N GLN A 172 -8.86 -19.22 -0.79
CA GLN A 172 -8.88 -17.88 -1.38
C GLN A 172 -10.18 -17.60 -2.16
N SER A 173 -10.70 -18.58 -2.90
CA SER A 173 -11.96 -18.42 -3.65
C SER A 173 -13.22 -18.33 -2.77
N ARG A 174 -13.14 -18.67 -1.48
CA ARG A 174 -14.28 -18.51 -0.56
C ARG A 174 -14.43 -17.08 -0.04
N TYR A 175 -13.33 -16.35 0.08
CA TYR A 175 -13.33 -14.99 0.60
C TYR A 175 -13.39 -13.98 -0.54
N ALA A 176 -13.96 -12.80 -0.29
CA ALA A 176 -14.01 -11.71 -1.25
C ALA A 176 -12.65 -11.00 -1.31
N THR A 177 -11.68 -11.62 -1.97
CA THR A 177 -10.28 -11.16 -2.06
C THR A 177 -9.87 -10.87 -3.51
N PRO A 178 -8.96 -9.90 -3.77
CA PRO A 178 -8.58 -9.51 -5.13
C PRO A 178 -7.81 -10.60 -5.90
N GLU A 179 -7.10 -11.51 -5.21
CA GLU A 179 -6.22 -12.52 -5.84
C GLU A 179 -6.99 -13.49 -6.74
N VAL A 180 -8.24 -13.82 -6.39
CA VAL A 180 -9.09 -14.71 -7.20
C VAL A 180 -9.43 -14.08 -8.55
N TYR A 181 -9.62 -12.76 -8.59
CA TYR A 181 -9.90 -12.02 -9.80
C TYR A 181 -8.66 -11.98 -10.70
N VAL A 182 -7.48 -11.74 -10.11
CA VAL A 182 -6.19 -11.78 -10.83
C VAL A 182 -5.97 -13.16 -11.44
N LEU A 183 -6.19 -14.23 -10.66
CA LEU A 183 -6.10 -15.61 -11.13
C LEU A 183 -7.06 -15.89 -12.29
N PHE A 184 -8.32 -15.49 -12.15
CA PHE A 184 -9.35 -15.67 -13.17
C PHE A 184 -8.95 -15.01 -14.48
N PHE A 185 -8.62 -13.71 -14.46
CA PHE A 185 -8.26 -12.98 -15.67
C PHE A 185 -6.93 -13.47 -16.27
N SER A 186 -5.97 -13.89 -15.45
CA SER A 186 -4.71 -14.50 -15.93
C SER A 186 -4.94 -15.87 -16.59
N ALA A 187 -5.82 -16.69 -16.02
CA ALA A 187 -6.22 -17.97 -16.57
C ALA A 187 -7.00 -17.80 -17.89
N MET A 188 -7.92 -16.83 -17.93
CA MET A 188 -8.64 -16.45 -19.16
C MET A 188 -7.70 -15.97 -20.25
N ALA A 189 -6.69 -15.15 -19.92
CA ALA A 189 -5.67 -14.72 -20.87
C ALA A 189 -4.87 -15.89 -21.44
N THR A 190 -4.54 -16.88 -20.61
CA THR A 190 -3.83 -18.08 -21.05
C THR A 190 -4.72 -18.93 -21.95
N LEU A 191 -5.99 -19.10 -21.61
CA LEU A 191 -6.94 -19.84 -22.43
C LEU A 191 -7.12 -19.19 -23.80
N SER A 192 -7.40 -17.88 -23.85
CA SER A 192 -7.54 -17.15 -25.11
C SER A 192 -6.25 -17.18 -25.94
N TRP A 193 -5.08 -17.14 -25.28
CA TRP A 193 -3.80 -17.34 -25.95
C TRP A 193 -3.67 -18.73 -26.61
N THR A 194 -4.17 -19.80 -25.97
CA THR A 194 -4.17 -21.14 -26.61
C THR A 194 -5.02 -21.18 -27.88
N TYR A 195 -6.20 -20.55 -27.87
CA TYR A 195 -7.07 -20.47 -29.04
C TYR A 195 -6.50 -19.55 -30.13
N MET A 196 -5.83 -18.46 -29.74
CA MET A 196 -5.07 -17.62 -30.66
C MET A 196 -4.01 -18.43 -31.41
N HIS A 197 -3.23 -19.25 -30.70
CA HIS A 197 -2.17 -20.08 -31.29
C HIS A 197 -2.75 -21.16 -32.21
N LYS A 198 -3.89 -21.77 -31.82
CA LYS A 198 -4.58 -22.78 -32.63
C LYS A 198 -5.14 -22.22 -33.94
N ASN A 199 -5.72 -21.02 -33.91
CA ASN A 199 -6.39 -20.41 -35.06
C ASN A 199 -5.47 -19.46 -35.85
N GLN A 200 -4.15 -19.64 -35.75
CA GLN A 200 -3.15 -18.76 -36.36
C GLN A 200 -3.26 -18.65 -37.89
N SER A 201 -3.78 -19.68 -38.57
CA SER A 201 -4.04 -19.65 -40.01
C SER A 201 -5.22 -18.76 -40.41
N GLN A 202 -6.12 -18.45 -39.47
CA GLN A 202 -7.32 -17.64 -39.69
C GLN A 202 -7.16 -16.26 -39.04
N VAL A 203 -6.89 -15.25 -39.86
CA VAL A 203 -6.54 -13.89 -39.39
C VAL A 203 -7.61 -13.29 -38.46
N ILE A 204 -8.89 -13.36 -38.84
CA ILE A 204 -9.99 -12.75 -38.07
C ILE A 204 -10.13 -13.43 -36.71
N GLN A 205 -10.23 -14.77 -36.69
CA GLN A 205 -10.38 -15.52 -35.43
C GLN A 205 -9.16 -15.35 -34.53
N SER A 206 -7.94 -15.42 -35.06
CA SER A 206 -6.73 -15.19 -34.27
C SER A 206 -6.70 -13.79 -33.66
N THR A 207 -7.13 -12.77 -34.41
CA THR A 207 -7.19 -11.38 -33.92
C THR A 207 -8.23 -11.21 -32.81
N ILE A 208 -9.41 -11.85 -32.92
CA ILE A 208 -10.41 -11.84 -31.84
C ILE A 208 -9.84 -12.44 -30.55
N TRP A 209 -9.17 -13.60 -30.65
CA TRP A 209 -8.53 -14.22 -29.48
C TRP A 209 -7.35 -13.40 -28.93
N GLN A 210 -6.62 -12.67 -29.78
CA GLN A 210 -5.60 -11.71 -29.35
C GLN A 210 -6.22 -10.55 -28.55
N LEU A 211 -7.32 -9.99 -29.03
CA LEU A 211 -8.05 -8.93 -28.32
C LEU A 211 -8.56 -9.42 -26.96
N ILE A 212 -9.13 -10.63 -26.89
CA ILE A 212 -9.57 -11.22 -25.62
C ILE A 212 -8.38 -11.46 -24.68
N THR A 213 -7.22 -11.87 -25.22
CA THR A 213 -5.99 -12.05 -24.44
C THR A 213 -5.51 -10.72 -23.86
N GLY A 214 -5.38 -9.68 -24.68
CA GLY A 214 -5.02 -8.34 -24.23
C GLY A 214 -6.02 -7.75 -23.25
N ALA A 215 -7.32 -7.96 -23.48
CA ALA A 215 -8.36 -7.51 -22.57
C ALA A 215 -8.28 -8.19 -21.21
N SER A 216 -8.10 -9.51 -21.19
CA SER A 216 -7.95 -10.28 -19.96
C SER A 216 -6.69 -9.87 -19.20
N LEU A 217 -5.58 -9.60 -19.89
CA LEU A 217 -4.35 -9.08 -19.27
C LEU A 217 -4.56 -7.67 -18.67
N GLY A 218 -5.24 -6.78 -19.39
CA GLY A 218 -5.61 -5.45 -18.88
C GLY A 218 -6.46 -5.52 -17.63
N CYS A 219 -7.46 -6.41 -17.61
CA CYS A 219 -8.27 -6.66 -16.42
C CYS A 219 -7.46 -7.25 -15.26
N ALA A 220 -6.56 -8.21 -15.52
CA ALA A 220 -5.71 -8.81 -14.47
C ALA A 220 -4.84 -7.75 -13.77
N VAL A 221 -4.18 -6.88 -14.53
CA VAL A 221 -3.36 -5.77 -14.00
C VAL A 221 -4.23 -4.73 -13.27
N SER A 222 -5.46 -4.53 -13.73
CA SER A 222 -6.42 -3.60 -13.12
C SER A 222 -7.10 -4.13 -11.85
N CYS A 223 -6.89 -5.41 -11.50
CA CYS A 223 -7.31 -5.97 -10.22
C CYS A 223 -6.24 -5.82 -9.13
N LYS A 224 -4.97 -6.11 -9.49
CA LYS A 224 -3.80 -6.05 -8.60
C LYS A 224 -2.54 -5.99 -9.46
N TRP A 225 -1.48 -5.33 -9.00
CA TRP A 225 -0.25 -5.22 -9.81
C TRP A 225 0.49 -6.56 -9.96
N THR A 226 0.27 -7.53 -9.07
CA THR A 226 0.74 -8.91 -9.29
C THR A 226 0.19 -9.55 -10.58
N GLY A 227 -0.94 -9.06 -11.11
CA GLY A 227 -1.45 -9.43 -12.43
C GLY A 227 -0.50 -9.10 -13.59
N MET A 228 0.44 -8.17 -13.41
CA MET A 228 1.48 -7.88 -14.41
C MET A 228 2.35 -9.09 -14.72
N LEU A 229 2.46 -10.08 -13.82
CA LEU A 229 3.25 -11.29 -14.03
C LEU A 229 2.69 -12.20 -15.15
N ALA A 230 1.41 -12.04 -15.52
CA ALA A 230 0.83 -12.73 -16.67
C ALA A 230 1.33 -12.18 -18.02
N LEU A 231 1.73 -10.89 -18.09
CA LEU A 231 2.25 -10.26 -19.31
C LEU A 231 3.54 -10.93 -19.84
N PRO A 232 4.64 -11.02 -19.05
CA PRO A 232 5.89 -11.60 -19.54
C PRO A 232 5.72 -13.08 -19.93
N MET A 233 4.81 -13.82 -19.30
CA MET A 233 4.50 -15.20 -19.70
C MET A 233 4.02 -15.28 -21.15
N ILE A 234 3.01 -14.48 -21.52
CA ILE A 234 2.46 -14.46 -22.87
C ILE A 234 3.50 -13.90 -23.87
N TRP A 235 4.24 -12.86 -23.48
CA TRP A 235 5.26 -12.25 -24.33
C TRP A 235 6.46 -13.15 -24.62
N VAL A 236 6.91 -13.97 -23.66
CA VAL A 236 7.96 -14.97 -23.90
C VAL A 236 7.51 -15.99 -24.95
N SER A 237 6.24 -16.41 -24.90
CA SER A 237 5.69 -17.31 -25.89
C SER A 237 5.60 -16.68 -27.28
N ILE A 238 5.10 -15.44 -27.38
CA ILE A 238 5.04 -14.68 -28.63
C ILE A 238 6.45 -14.48 -29.21
N ALA A 239 7.43 -14.13 -28.38
CA ALA A 239 8.81 -13.95 -28.81
C ALA A 239 9.41 -15.24 -29.38
N PHE A 240 9.16 -16.38 -28.75
CA PHE A 240 9.60 -17.68 -29.26
C PHE A 240 8.93 -18.04 -30.59
N GLU A 241 7.63 -17.79 -30.73
CA GLU A 241 6.90 -18.00 -31.98
C GLU A 241 7.43 -17.12 -33.12
N THR A 242 7.65 -15.82 -32.83
CA THR A 242 8.24 -14.87 -33.76
C THR A 242 9.63 -15.28 -34.19
N TYR A 243 10.47 -15.74 -33.26
CA TYR A 243 11.80 -16.26 -33.57
C TYR A 243 11.73 -17.44 -34.54
N ASN A 244 10.86 -18.42 -34.28
CA ASN A 244 10.69 -19.57 -35.18
C ASN A 244 10.21 -19.17 -36.58
N LYS A 245 9.31 -18.18 -36.67
CA LYS A 245 8.84 -17.64 -37.96
C LYS A 245 9.93 -16.90 -38.72
N LEU A 246 10.83 -16.20 -38.03
CA LEU A 246 11.98 -15.54 -38.64
C LEU A 246 13.00 -16.56 -39.19
N CYS A 247 13.14 -17.70 -38.52
CA CYS A 247 14.01 -18.79 -38.98
C CYS A 247 13.44 -19.58 -40.16
N ASP A 248 12.12 -19.59 -40.36
CA ASP A 248 11.47 -20.26 -41.49
C ASP A 248 11.57 -19.42 -42.76
N LYS A 249 12.32 -19.92 -43.75
CA LYS A 249 12.54 -19.29 -45.05
C LYS A 249 11.28 -19.10 -45.89
N ARG A 250 10.17 -19.77 -45.54
CA ARG A 250 8.87 -19.62 -46.21
C ARG A 250 8.21 -18.29 -45.89
N ASN A 251 8.54 -17.67 -44.75
CA ASN A 251 7.92 -16.43 -44.31
C ASN A 251 8.71 -15.21 -44.79
N THR A 252 8.01 -14.22 -45.35
CA THR A 252 8.62 -12.92 -45.65
C THR A 252 8.75 -12.10 -44.37
N VAL A 253 9.89 -11.39 -44.20
CA VAL A 253 10.15 -10.50 -43.05
C VAL A 253 9.02 -9.49 -42.84
N LYS A 254 8.47 -8.92 -43.94
CA LYS A 254 7.32 -8.00 -43.88
C LYS A 254 6.09 -8.60 -43.19
N SER A 255 5.81 -9.89 -43.44
CA SER A 255 4.69 -10.60 -42.81
C SER A 255 4.90 -10.74 -41.30
N VAL A 256 6.12 -11.10 -40.89
CA VAL A 256 6.49 -11.22 -39.47
C VAL A 256 6.44 -9.87 -38.75
N ILE A 257 6.92 -8.79 -39.37
CA ILE A 257 6.82 -7.43 -38.80
C ILE A 257 5.36 -7.01 -38.66
N LYS A 258 4.52 -7.22 -39.69
CA LYS A 258 3.09 -6.92 -39.62
C LYS A 258 2.42 -7.65 -38.47
N GLN A 259 2.71 -8.94 -38.30
CA GLN A 259 2.16 -9.73 -37.22
C GLN A 259 2.62 -9.26 -35.84
N ASN A 260 3.91 -8.94 -35.67
CA ASN A 260 4.43 -8.37 -34.43
C ASN A 260 3.79 -7.01 -34.10
N ALA A 261 3.53 -6.18 -35.11
CA ALA A 261 2.81 -4.92 -34.91
C ALA A 261 1.38 -5.14 -34.42
N ILE A 262 0.69 -6.18 -34.94
CA ILE A 262 -0.64 -6.56 -34.44
C ILE A 262 -0.54 -7.03 -32.98
N TYR A 263 0.42 -7.89 -32.63
CA TYR A 263 0.63 -8.32 -31.23
C TYR A 263 0.93 -7.15 -30.29
N LEU A 264 1.76 -6.20 -30.73
CA LEU A 264 2.06 -5.00 -29.94
C LEU A 264 0.80 -4.17 -29.71
N LEU A 265 -0.07 -4.03 -30.70
CA LEU A 265 -1.33 -3.29 -30.58
C LEU A 265 -2.35 -4.02 -29.68
N THR A 266 -2.55 -5.31 -29.89
CA THR A 266 -3.62 -6.10 -29.24
C THR A 266 -3.24 -6.66 -27.88
N VAL A 267 -2.01 -7.11 -27.67
CA VAL A 267 -1.55 -7.75 -26.42
C VAL A 267 -0.60 -6.83 -25.63
N GLY A 268 -0.05 -5.78 -26.26
CA GLY A 268 0.79 -4.78 -25.59
C GLY A 268 0.04 -3.52 -25.19
N LEU A 269 -0.49 -2.77 -26.17
CA LEU A 269 -1.11 -1.48 -25.96
C LEU A 269 -2.53 -1.58 -25.36
N LEU A 270 -3.34 -2.53 -25.82
CA LEU A 270 -4.71 -2.71 -25.32
C LEU A 270 -4.81 -2.92 -23.80
N PRO A 271 -3.98 -3.76 -23.13
CA PRO A 271 -3.97 -3.82 -21.67
C PRO A 271 -3.78 -2.46 -20.99
N LEU A 272 -2.89 -1.62 -21.52
CA LEU A 272 -2.61 -0.28 -20.98
C LEU A 272 -3.81 0.67 -21.18
N VAL A 273 -4.48 0.57 -22.34
CA VAL A 273 -5.70 1.34 -22.61
C VAL A 273 -6.80 0.93 -21.65
N ILE A 274 -7.03 -0.37 -21.44
CA ILE A 274 -8.05 -0.87 -20.51
C ILE A 274 -7.75 -0.43 -19.08
N TYR A 275 -6.50 -0.51 -18.66
CA TYR A 275 -6.07 0.00 -17.35
C TYR A 275 -6.39 1.49 -17.18
N GLY A 276 -6.01 2.32 -18.15
CA GLY A 276 -6.32 3.76 -18.14
C GLY A 276 -7.83 4.06 -18.15
N LEU A 277 -8.61 3.29 -18.90
CA LEU A 277 -10.08 3.42 -18.95
C LEU A 277 -10.73 3.04 -17.62
N ILE A 278 -10.28 1.96 -16.97
CA ILE A 278 -10.78 1.54 -15.66
C ILE A 278 -10.50 2.60 -14.59
N PHE A 279 -9.29 3.19 -14.59
CA PHE A 279 -8.98 4.32 -13.70
C PHE A 279 -9.79 5.58 -14.01
N SER A 280 -10.03 5.86 -15.30
CA SER A 280 -10.88 6.98 -15.70
C SER A 280 -12.32 6.77 -15.21
N PHE A 281 -12.83 5.55 -15.31
CA PHE A 281 -14.15 5.18 -14.81
C PHE A 281 -14.21 5.22 -13.28
N HIS A 282 -13.17 4.73 -12.59
CA HIS A 282 -13.03 4.86 -11.14
C HIS A 282 -13.17 6.32 -10.70
N LEU A 283 -12.38 7.24 -11.26
CA LEU A 283 -12.42 8.66 -10.89
C LEU A 283 -13.76 9.32 -11.20
N ALA A 284 -14.46 8.87 -12.25
CA ALA A 284 -15.81 9.35 -12.57
C ALA A 284 -16.87 8.90 -11.54
N LEU A 285 -16.67 7.74 -10.88
CA LEU A 285 -17.58 7.22 -9.85
C LEU A 285 -17.35 7.85 -8.48
N ILE A 286 -16.17 8.41 -8.21
CA ILE A 286 -15.80 9.00 -6.92
C ILE A 286 -15.44 10.50 -7.05
N PRO A 287 -16.37 11.36 -7.50
CA PRO A 287 -16.08 12.77 -7.73
C PRO A 287 -15.99 13.60 -6.45
N SER A 288 -16.47 13.09 -5.31
CA SER A 288 -16.66 13.89 -4.09
C SER A 288 -15.48 13.81 -3.13
N ALA A 289 -15.34 14.83 -2.28
CA ALA A 289 -14.43 14.88 -1.15
C ALA A 289 -14.52 13.61 -0.30
N GLY A 290 -13.36 13.09 0.09
CA GLY A 290 -13.24 11.78 0.69
C GLY A 290 -12.56 11.79 2.05
N ASP A 291 -12.47 10.60 2.62
CA ASP A 291 -11.84 10.38 3.92
C ASP A 291 -10.32 10.65 3.84
N HIS A 292 -9.71 10.63 2.65
CA HIS A 292 -8.24 10.76 2.47
C HIS A 292 -7.79 12.14 1.97
N ASP A 293 -8.63 13.18 2.07
CA ASP A 293 -8.39 14.51 1.49
C ASP A 293 -7.10 15.20 1.93
N LEU A 294 -6.56 14.80 3.09
CA LEU A 294 -5.36 15.39 3.67
C LEU A 294 -4.06 14.79 3.16
N LEU A 295 -4.13 13.61 2.56
CA LEU A 295 -3.03 13.03 1.81
C LEU A 295 -2.90 13.64 0.41
N LEU A 296 -3.91 14.40 -0.06
CA LEU A 296 -3.98 14.92 -1.42
C LEU A 296 -3.21 16.23 -1.59
N SER A 297 -2.70 16.46 -2.80
CA SER A 297 -2.28 17.80 -3.19
C SER A 297 -3.47 18.75 -3.17
N SER A 298 -3.21 20.05 -2.98
CA SER A 298 -4.27 21.06 -3.02
C SER A 298 -4.99 21.09 -4.36
N HIS A 299 -4.27 20.90 -5.47
CA HIS A 299 -4.85 20.85 -6.81
C HIS A 299 -5.84 19.69 -6.98
N LEU A 300 -5.50 18.48 -6.50
CA LEU A 300 -6.42 17.34 -6.54
C LEU A 300 -7.58 17.53 -5.56
N LYS A 301 -7.30 17.94 -4.33
CA LYS A 301 -8.31 18.17 -3.27
C LYS A 301 -9.44 19.08 -3.75
N TYR A 302 -9.12 20.23 -4.34
CA TYR A 302 -10.11 21.19 -4.84
C TYR A 302 -10.67 20.87 -6.23
N SER A 303 -10.16 19.83 -6.89
CA SER A 303 -10.82 19.26 -8.08
C SER A 303 -11.99 18.36 -7.74
N LEU A 304 -12.11 17.93 -6.47
CA LEU A 304 -13.19 17.09 -5.94
C LEU A 304 -14.39 17.93 -5.51
N VAL A 305 -15.60 17.39 -5.72
CA VAL A 305 -16.87 18.02 -5.32
C VAL A 305 -17.02 18.01 -3.81
N GLY A 306 -17.36 19.14 -3.21
CA GLY A 306 -17.55 19.29 -1.76
C GLY A 306 -16.39 20.00 -1.07
N ASN A 307 -15.20 20.05 -1.69
CA ASN A 307 -14.13 20.94 -1.28
C ASN A 307 -14.26 22.27 -2.02
N VAL A 308 -14.41 23.36 -1.28
CA VAL A 308 -14.43 24.72 -1.83
C VAL A 308 -13.23 25.47 -1.30
N LEU A 309 -12.44 26.04 -2.20
CA LEU A 309 -11.40 27.01 -1.87
C LEU A 309 -11.94 28.39 -2.23
N GLU A 310 -11.82 29.34 -1.31
CA GLU A 310 -12.07 30.74 -1.65
C GLU A 310 -11.03 31.21 -2.67
N PRO A 311 -11.44 31.91 -3.74
CA PRO A 311 -10.50 32.43 -4.74
C PRO A 311 -9.41 33.29 -4.09
N SER A 312 -8.15 32.98 -4.39
CA SER A 312 -6.98 33.63 -3.78
C SER A 312 -6.49 34.77 -4.65
N GLN A 313 -5.95 35.84 -4.06
CA GLN A 313 -5.26 36.87 -4.83
C GLN A 313 -3.95 36.32 -5.43
N PRO A 314 -3.54 36.72 -6.66
CA PRO A 314 -2.43 36.06 -7.34
C PRO A 314 -1.04 36.43 -6.82
N ASN A 315 -0.83 37.70 -6.46
CA ASN A 315 0.47 38.23 -6.01
C ASN A 315 0.40 38.55 -4.51
N ILE A 316 1.45 38.18 -3.78
CA ILE A 316 1.55 38.41 -2.35
C ILE A 316 2.29 39.72 -2.10
N ALA A 317 1.63 40.64 -1.40
CA ALA A 317 2.18 41.93 -0.97
C ALA A 317 2.46 41.94 0.53
N TYR A 318 3.33 42.85 0.98
CA TYR A 318 3.45 43.14 2.41
C TYR A 318 2.10 43.63 2.93
N GLY A 319 1.63 43.06 4.05
CA GLY A 319 0.28 43.25 4.58
C GLY A 319 -0.71 42.12 4.26
N SER A 320 -0.36 41.23 3.31
CA SER A 320 -1.26 40.13 2.94
C SER A 320 -1.41 39.13 4.08
N GLN A 321 -2.64 38.68 4.30
CA GLN A 321 -2.99 37.55 5.14
C GLN A 321 -2.91 36.29 4.29
N ILE A 322 -2.09 35.32 4.69
CA ILE A 322 -1.80 34.11 3.92
C ILE A 322 -2.01 32.85 4.76
N VAL A 323 -2.39 31.77 4.07
CA VAL A 323 -2.47 30.42 4.64
C VAL A 323 -1.40 29.55 3.99
N ILE A 324 -0.46 29.04 4.79
CA ILE A 324 0.70 28.29 4.32
C ILE A 324 0.46 26.79 4.54
N LYS A 325 0.54 25.99 3.47
CA LYS A 325 0.47 24.53 3.51
C LYS A 325 1.84 23.92 3.30
N HIS A 326 2.16 22.86 4.05
CA HIS A 326 3.38 22.08 3.83
C HIS A 326 3.22 21.19 2.59
N ALA A 327 4.20 21.24 1.68
CA ALA A 327 4.13 20.46 0.44
C ALA A 327 4.88 19.12 0.52
N GLY A 328 5.60 18.85 1.61
CA GLY A 328 6.41 17.64 1.79
C GLY A 328 5.72 16.53 2.58
N THR A 329 4.70 16.87 3.38
CA THR A 329 3.98 15.94 4.26
C THR A 329 2.48 16.24 4.27
N ALA A 330 1.69 15.30 4.77
CA ALA A 330 0.24 15.43 4.89
C ALA A 330 -0.24 16.12 6.19
N GLY A 331 0.65 16.85 6.89
CA GLY A 331 0.33 17.51 8.16
C GLY A 331 -0.58 18.73 8.06
N GLY A 332 -0.82 19.24 6.85
CA GLY A 332 -1.71 20.37 6.60
C GLY A 332 -1.00 21.73 6.66
N TYR A 333 -1.56 22.64 7.45
CA TYR A 333 -1.27 24.06 7.45
C TYR A 333 -0.37 24.48 8.61
N LEU A 334 0.49 25.48 8.38
CA LEU A 334 1.25 26.12 9.45
C LEU A 334 0.26 26.80 10.41
N HIS A 335 0.26 26.37 11.66
CA HIS A 335 -0.76 26.69 12.64
C HIS A 335 -0.17 27.08 13.98
N SER A 336 -0.84 27.99 14.69
CA SER A 336 -0.55 28.28 16.09
C SER A 336 -1.84 28.45 16.90
N HIS A 337 -1.76 28.18 18.20
CA HIS A 337 -2.89 28.21 19.11
C HIS A 337 -2.43 28.60 20.52
N GLN A 338 -3.36 28.81 21.46
CA GLN A 338 -3.05 29.37 22.79
C GLN A 338 -2.15 28.49 23.68
N LYS A 339 -1.98 27.21 23.33
CA LYS A 339 -1.13 26.31 24.11
C LYS A 339 0.34 26.70 23.98
N ARG A 340 1.09 26.31 25.01
CA ARG A 340 2.52 26.51 25.12
C ARG A 340 3.20 25.17 25.25
N PHE A 341 4.40 25.11 24.70
CA PHE A 341 5.27 23.96 24.82
C PHE A 341 5.52 23.62 26.30
N SER A 342 5.31 22.35 26.69
CA SER A 342 5.56 21.87 28.07
C SER A 342 7.05 21.79 28.45
N GLY A 343 7.93 21.59 27.47
CA GLY A 343 9.38 21.69 27.59
C GLY A 343 9.98 22.62 26.54
N GLY A 344 11.31 22.79 26.51
CA GLY A 344 11.97 23.71 25.58
C GLY A 344 11.90 25.15 26.06
N SER A 345 11.55 26.09 25.17
CA SER A 345 11.41 27.51 25.51
C SER A 345 10.12 27.85 26.26
N THR A 346 9.17 26.92 26.33
CA THR A 346 7.81 27.13 26.88
C THR A 346 7.01 28.25 26.22
N GLN A 347 7.40 28.63 25.00
CA GLN A 347 6.69 29.63 24.20
C GLN A 347 5.44 29.02 23.52
N GLN A 348 4.67 29.87 22.83
CA GLN A 348 3.45 29.45 22.13
C GLN A 348 3.78 28.45 21.02
N GLU A 349 2.97 27.40 20.92
CA GLU A 349 3.22 26.29 20.01
C GLU A 349 2.99 26.68 18.55
N VAL A 350 3.90 26.27 17.68
CA VAL A 350 3.71 26.28 16.23
C VAL A 350 3.78 24.85 15.73
N THR A 351 2.73 24.45 15.00
CA THR A 351 2.52 23.06 14.59
C THR A 351 1.95 23.02 13.18
N LEU A 352 1.84 21.81 12.61
CA LEU A 352 1.07 21.56 11.40
C LEU A 352 -0.32 21.04 11.79
N TYR A 353 -1.34 21.78 11.39
CA TYR A 353 -2.74 21.45 11.64
C TYR A 353 -3.45 21.05 10.33
N PRO A 354 -4.11 19.88 10.28
CA PRO A 354 -4.76 19.40 9.07
C PRO A 354 -5.99 20.20 8.61
N HIS A 355 -6.69 20.89 9.52
CA HIS A 355 -7.96 21.54 9.17
C HIS A 355 -7.79 23.03 8.92
N VAL A 356 -8.73 23.62 8.18
CA VAL A 356 -8.78 25.06 7.95
C VAL A 356 -9.32 25.74 9.21
N ASP A 357 -8.59 26.74 9.71
CA ASP A 357 -8.88 27.48 10.94
C ASP A 357 -8.26 28.89 10.83
N LEU A 358 -8.77 29.86 11.60
CA LEU A 358 -8.17 31.19 11.71
C LEU A 358 -6.77 31.15 12.33
N GLY A 359 -6.47 30.13 13.14
CA GLY A 359 -5.11 29.84 13.64
C GLY A 359 -4.10 29.47 12.55
N ASN A 360 -4.53 29.32 11.29
CA ASN A 360 -3.65 29.06 10.16
C ASN A 360 -3.27 30.34 9.39
N VAL A 361 -3.82 31.49 9.77
CA VAL A 361 -3.66 32.76 9.04
C VAL A 361 -2.43 33.51 9.57
N TRP A 362 -1.56 33.90 8.65
CA TRP A 362 -0.33 34.65 8.93
C TRP A 362 -0.28 35.93 8.10
N THR A 363 0.03 37.06 8.73
CA THR A 363 0.21 38.35 8.06
C THR A 363 1.68 38.54 7.70
N VAL A 364 1.95 38.92 6.44
CA VAL A 364 3.31 39.13 5.95
C VAL A 364 3.77 40.56 6.23
N HIS A 365 4.89 40.72 6.93
CA HIS A 365 5.53 42.02 7.18
C HIS A 365 6.95 42.07 6.63
N LYS A 366 7.47 43.28 6.44
CA LYS A 366 8.86 43.51 6.05
C LYS A 366 9.75 43.33 7.27
N ALA A 367 10.99 42.87 7.07
CA ALA A 367 11.92 42.60 8.18
C ALA A 367 12.14 43.77 9.14
N ASN A 368 12.02 45.03 8.71
CA ASN A 368 12.25 46.20 9.57
C ASN A 368 11.02 47.11 9.73
N GLN A 369 9.86 46.71 9.21
CA GLN A 369 8.69 47.58 9.15
C GLN A 369 7.40 46.76 9.28
N ILE A 370 6.60 47.07 10.31
CA ILE A 370 5.23 46.55 10.43
C ILE A 370 4.38 47.26 9.37
N TRP A 371 3.54 46.48 8.70
CA TRP A 371 2.64 46.99 7.68
C TRP A 371 1.54 47.87 8.28
N ASN A 372 1.11 48.87 7.53
CA ASN A 372 -0.04 49.73 7.85
C ASN A 372 -0.80 50.01 6.55
N ALA A 373 -2.13 50.11 6.62
CA ALA A 373 -3.02 50.36 5.50
C ALA A 373 -2.74 51.69 4.76
N SER A 374 -2.01 52.62 5.37
CA SER A 374 -1.58 53.88 4.73
C SER A 374 -0.34 53.74 3.82
N LEU A 375 0.36 52.61 3.88
CA LEU A 375 1.54 52.38 3.04
C LEU A 375 1.13 52.02 1.60
N PRO A 376 1.96 52.36 0.60
CA PRO A 376 1.74 51.91 -0.77
C PRO A 376 1.93 50.39 -0.89
N ILE A 377 1.22 49.77 -1.84
CA ILE A 377 1.36 48.34 -2.13
C ILE A 377 2.79 48.05 -2.60
N GLU A 378 3.47 47.16 -1.88
CA GLU A 378 4.78 46.63 -2.24
C GLU A 378 4.69 45.10 -2.28
N PHE A 379 5.05 44.50 -3.42
CA PHE A 379 5.04 43.05 -3.59
C PHE A 379 6.27 42.40 -2.95
N VAL A 380 6.10 41.19 -2.42
CA VAL A 380 7.19 40.40 -1.86
C VAL A 380 7.91 39.67 -2.99
N ASN A 381 9.22 39.84 -3.09
CA ASN A 381 10.05 39.20 -4.12
C ASN A 381 10.96 38.11 -3.53
N ASN A 382 11.48 37.25 -4.40
CA ASN A 382 12.44 36.23 -4.02
C ASN A 382 13.68 36.85 -3.36
N LYS A 383 14.17 36.23 -2.28
CA LYS A 383 15.27 36.70 -1.40
C LYS A 383 14.93 37.85 -0.48
N ASP A 384 13.69 38.33 -0.45
CA ASP A 384 13.26 39.31 0.55
C ASP A 384 13.27 38.68 1.96
N SER A 385 13.64 39.51 2.94
CA SER A 385 13.56 39.17 4.36
C SER A 385 12.21 39.63 4.92
N ILE A 386 11.42 38.68 5.40
CA ILE A 386 10.04 38.86 5.87
C ILE A 386 9.90 38.46 7.33
N ARG A 387 8.82 38.92 7.95
CA ARG A 387 8.30 38.37 9.22
C ARG A 387 6.87 37.88 8.99
N LEU A 388 6.52 36.78 9.65
CA LEU A 388 5.17 36.23 9.62
C LEU A 388 4.55 36.45 10.99
N GLU A 389 3.48 37.22 11.06
CA GLU A 389 2.72 37.46 12.29
C GLU A 389 1.45 36.61 12.29
N HIS A 390 1.25 35.81 13.34
CA HIS A 390 0.07 34.98 13.51
C HIS A 390 -1.15 35.85 13.79
N TYR A 391 -2.18 35.74 12.95
CA TYR A 391 -3.32 36.66 12.95
C TYR A 391 -4.08 36.72 14.29
N PRO A 392 -4.49 35.61 14.91
CA PRO A 392 -5.20 35.66 16.20
C PRO A 392 -4.36 36.14 17.39
N SER A 393 -3.05 35.86 17.41
CA SER A 393 -2.23 36.11 18.61
C SER A 393 -1.28 37.29 18.47
N THR A 394 -1.16 37.89 17.28
CA THR A 394 -0.21 38.99 16.95
C THR A 394 1.27 38.67 17.22
N ARG A 395 1.59 37.37 17.38
CA ARG A 395 2.94 36.88 17.67
C ARG A 395 3.67 36.51 16.38
N LYS A 396 4.99 36.61 16.38
CA LYS A 396 5.83 36.41 15.20
C LYS A 396 6.31 34.96 15.15
N LEU A 397 6.39 34.39 13.95
CA LEU A 397 7.04 33.12 13.73
C LEU A 397 8.53 33.25 14.07
N HIS A 398 8.97 32.47 15.05
CA HIS A 398 10.26 32.65 15.71
C HIS A 398 11.03 31.34 15.77
N SER A 399 12.37 31.41 15.76
CA SER A 399 13.22 30.23 16.04
C SER A 399 14.50 30.64 16.77
N HIS A 400 14.93 29.81 17.72
CA HIS A 400 16.02 30.08 18.65
C HIS A 400 16.83 28.80 18.93
N ASP A 401 17.86 28.85 19.79
CA ASP A 401 18.73 27.70 20.10
C ASP A 401 18.16 26.76 21.17
N HIS A 402 16.88 26.42 21.06
CA HIS A 402 16.28 25.36 21.85
C HIS A 402 16.04 24.16 20.94
N ARG A 403 16.16 22.96 21.51
CA ARG A 403 15.84 21.73 20.80
C ARG A 403 14.32 21.50 20.81
N PRO A 404 13.73 21.08 19.68
CA PRO A 404 12.33 20.66 19.65
C PRO A 404 12.05 19.49 20.60
N GLN A 405 10.80 19.38 21.05
CA GLN A 405 10.38 18.37 22.03
C GLN A 405 10.40 16.94 21.50
N LEU A 406 10.01 16.71 20.24
CA LEU A 406 9.98 15.36 19.67
C LEU A 406 11.32 15.06 18.98
N SER A 407 11.79 15.98 18.15
CA SER A 407 13.02 15.81 17.37
C SER A 407 14.22 16.51 18.01
N ALA A 408 14.72 15.94 19.11
CA ALA A 408 15.84 16.49 19.89
C ALA A 408 17.24 16.37 19.23
N ARG A 409 17.30 16.27 17.89
CA ARG A 409 18.57 16.19 17.14
C ARG A 409 19.26 17.55 17.06
N LYS A 410 20.59 17.57 16.95
CA LYS A 410 21.40 18.82 16.98
C LYS A 410 21.14 19.73 15.79
N GLU A 411 20.72 19.17 14.66
CA GLU A 411 20.43 19.90 13.45
C GLU A 411 19.10 20.67 13.52
N HIS A 412 18.24 20.35 14.50
CA HIS A 412 16.92 20.94 14.63
C HIS A 412 16.88 21.98 15.75
N ASN A 413 16.23 23.09 15.43
CA ASN A 413 15.87 24.16 16.35
C ASN A 413 14.35 24.24 16.47
N GLU A 414 13.89 24.55 17.68
CA GLU A 414 12.49 24.79 18.01
C GLU A 414 11.96 26.00 17.22
N VAL A 415 10.71 25.90 16.78
CA VAL A 415 9.98 26.97 16.09
C VAL A 415 8.74 27.28 16.90
N THR A 416 8.55 28.55 17.23
CA THR A 416 7.52 29.02 18.15
C THR A 416 6.84 30.27 17.62
N ALA A 417 5.77 30.70 18.29
CA ALA A 417 5.20 32.03 18.08
C ALA A 417 5.58 32.92 19.28
N TYR A 418 6.40 33.94 19.03
CA TYR A 418 6.97 34.77 20.10
C TYR A 418 6.87 36.28 19.80
N GLY A 419 7.11 37.07 20.84
CA GLY A 419 7.02 38.53 20.76
C GLY A 419 5.59 39.05 20.76
N ASP A 420 5.49 40.37 20.78
CA ASP A 420 4.27 41.16 20.67
C ASP A 420 4.58 42.39 19.81
N ARG A 421 3.76 43.44 19.85
CA ARG A 421 4.04 44.66 19.06
C ARG A 421 5.34 45.36 19.49
N TYR A 422 5.73 45.24 20.76
CA TYR A 422 6.85 45.95 21.37
C TYR A 422 8.13 45.11 21.37
N ILE A 423 8.01 43.78 21.45
CA ILE A 423 9.14 42.85 21.41
C ILE A 423 9.33 42.34 19.99
N GLN A 424 10.39 42.83 19.34
CA GLN A 424 10.79 42.42 18.01
C GLN A 424 12.30 42.15 18.01
N ASP A 425 12.71 40.98 17.52
CA ASP A 425 14.12 40.65 17.40
C ASP A 425 14.48 40.17 15.99
N SER A 426 15.78 39.97 15.74
CA SER A 426 16.26 39.47 14.47
C SER A 426 16.01 37.97 14.27
N HIS A 427 15.56 37.26 15.31
CA HIS A 427 15.19 35.84 15.26
C HIS A 427 13.77 35.62 14.71
N ASP A 428 13.04 36.70 14.42
CA ASP A 428 11.76 36.67 13.71
C ASP A 428 11.94 36.79 12.17
N PHE A 429 13.19 36.94 11.69
CA PHE A 429 13.46 37.18 10.27
C PHE A 429 13.60 35.88 9.48
N TRP A 430 12.85 35.80 8.39
CA TRP A 430 12.85 34.68 7.45
C TRP A 430 13.08 35.19 6.02
N THR A 431 14.08 34.66 5.35
CA THR A 431 14.33 34.93 3.92
C THR A 431 13.49 34.00 3.05
N LEU A 432 12.70 34.58 2.16
CA LEU A 432 11.92 33.86 1.17
C LEU A 432 12.82 33.31 0.06
N ASN A 433 12.76 32.00 -0.17
CA ASN A 433 13.42 31.34 -1.30
C ASN A 433 12.39 30.66 -2.18
N ILE A 434 12.05 31.28 -3.31
CA ILE A 434 11.15 30.68 -4.31
C ILE A 434 11.87 29.53 -5.02
N LEU A 435 11.17 28.42 -5.22
CA LEU A 435 11.70 27.22 -5.86
C LEU A 435 11.32 27.16 -7.34
N THR A 436 12.21 26.60 -8.16
CA THR A 436 11.92 26.18 -9.53
C THR A 436 11.17 24.83 -9.54
N ASP A 437 10.66 24.42 -10.70
CA ASP A 437 9.98 23.12 -10.89
C ASP A 437 10.83 21.91 -10.46
N GLU A 438 12.17 22.04 -10.51
CA GLU A 438 13.12 21.03 -10.02
C GLU A 438 13.37 21.08 -8.51
N ASN A 439 12.57 21.85 -7.75
CA ASN A 439 12.73 22.10 -6.31
C ASN A 439 14.09 22.71 -5.91
N ARG A 440 14.69 23.48 -6.81
CA ARG A 440 15.93 24.22 -6.56
C ARG A 440 15.62 25.69 -6.27
N PRO A 441 16.32 26.36 -5.34
CA PRO A 441 16.13 27.79 -5.11
C PRO A 441 16.43 28.60 -6.37
N SER A 442 15.48 29.45 -6.77
CA SER A 442 15.67 30.39 -7.87
C SER A 442 16.72 31.44 -7.51
N LYS A 443 17.55 31.81 -8.50
CA LYS A 443 18.54 32.89 -8.38
C LYS A 443 17.96 34.26 -8.73
N ASP A 444 16.80 34.30 -9.38
CA ASP A 444 16.17 35.53 -9.82
C ASP A 444 15.51 36.25 -8.64
N THR A 445 16.01 37.43 -8.27
CA THR A 445 15.50 38.25 -7.17
C THR A 445 14.30 39.10 -7.58
N THR A 446 14.00 39.22 -8.88
CA THR A 446 12.84 39.99 -9.38
C THR A 446 11.55 39.17 -9.41
N LEU A 447 11.66 37.87 -9.11
CA LEU A 447 10.54 36.95 -9.11
C LEU A 447 9.60 37.23 -7.93
N THR A 448 8.39 37.70 -8.24
CA THR A 448 7.34 37.96 -7.25
C THR A 448 6.77 36.69 -6.65
N TRP A 449 6.44 36.74 -5.36
CA TRP A 449 5.79 35.67 -4.62
C TRP A 449 4.30 35.59 -4.97
N LYS A 450 3.85 34.39 -5.32
CA LYS A 450 2.51 34.07 -5.81
C LYS A 450 1.86 32.96 -5.01
N SER A 451 0.54 32.98 -4.96
CA SER A 451 -0.28 31.92 -4.36
C SER A 451 -0.42 30.68 -5.27
N LEU A 452 -0.90 29.58 -4.69
CA LEU A 452 -1.25 28.29 -5.31
C LEU A 452 -0.10 27.43 -5.82
N ASN A 453 0.40 27.64 -7.04
CA ASN A 453 1.31 26.68 -7.70
C ASN A 453 2.79 26.92 -7.37
N GLN A 454 3.12 28.05 -6.75
CA GLN A 454 4.50 28.42 -6.48
C GLN A 454 4.99 27.81 -5.16
N ARG A 455 6.02 26.96 -5.25
CA ARG A 455 6.67 26.37 -4.07
C ARG A 455 7.76 27.31 -3.56
N PHE A 456 7.93 27.38 -2.25
CA PHE A 456 8.97 28.20 -1.62
C PHE A 456 9.57 27.52 -0.39
N ARG A 457 10.66 28.09 0.14
CA ARG A 457 11.27 27.75 1.43
C ARG A 457 11.46 29.03 2.23
N LEU A 458 11.39 28.90 3.55
CA LEU A 458 11.74 29.97 4.48
C LEU A 458 13.06 29.61 5.15
N VAL A 459 14.05 30.48 5.01
CA VAL A 459 15.36 30.33 5.65
C VAL A 459 15.45 31.33 6.79
N HIS A 460 15.66 30.84 7.99
CA HIS A 460 15.80 31.66 9.19
C HIS A 460 17.11 32.47 9.16
N ALA A 461 17.14 33.60 9.86
CA ALA A 461 18.33 34.43 10.02
C ALA A 461 19.59 33.67 10.48
N ARG A 462 19.42 32.58 11.25
CA ARG A 462 20.54 31.72 11.71
C ARG A 462 20.98 30.66 10.70
N GLY A 463 20.37 30.63 9.51
CA GLY A 463 20.76 29.73 8.40
C GLY A 463 20.08 28.35 8.40
N CYS A 464 19.14 28.08 9.32
CA CYS A 464 18.30 26.89 9.28
C CYS A 464 17.07 27.12 8.39
N VAL A 465 16.41 26.04 7.95
CA VAL A 465 15.25 26.10 7.04
C VAL A 465 14.01 25.59 7.76
N LEU A 466 12.88 26.27 7.60
CA LEU A 466 11.60 25.83 8.13
C LEU A 466 11.17 24.51 7.47
N ILE A 467 10.95 23.48 8.27
CA ILE A 467 10.55 22.15 7.83
C ILE A 467 9.41 21.60 8.67
N SER A 468 8.78 20.55 8.13
CA SER A 468 8.00 19.61 8.90
C SER A 468 8.28 18.19 8.42
N HIS A 469 8.12 17.21 9.30
CA HIS A 469 8.41 15.80 9.08
C HIS A 469 7.48 14.95 9.93
N HIS A 470 7.44 13.63 9.68
CA HIS A 470 6.50 12.68 10.25
C HIS A 470 6.69 12.43 11.78
N ALA A 471 6.63 13.47 12.59
CA ALA A 471 6.59 13.44 14.05
C ALA A 471 5.32 14.15 14.51
N TYR A 472 4.50 13.48 15.34
CA TYR A 472 3.20 13.97 15.77
C TYR A 472 3.14 14.04 17.29
N TYR A 473 2.51 15.08 17.82
CA TYR A 473 2.26 15.20 19.25
C TYR A 473 1.05 14.34 19.64
N GLY A 474 1.29 13.26 20.40
CA GLY A 474 0.23 12.36 20.86
C GLY A 474 -0.74 13.04 21.85
N PRO A 475 -2.02 12.63 21.88
CA PRO A 475 -2.94 12.98 22.97
C PRO A 475 -2.42 12.39 24.30
N PRO A 476 -2.60 13.08 25.46
CA PRO A 476 -3.42 14.29 25.65
C PRO A 476 -2.69 15.61 25.36
N THR A 477 -1.38 15.61 25.13
CA THR A 477 -0.55 16.82 25.14
C THR A 477 -0.55 17.63 23.84
N GLY A 478 -0.84 17.06 22.66
CA GLY A 478 -0.77 17.85 21.41
C GLY A 478 -1.66 17.44 20.23
N GLU A 479 -2.88 16.95 20.50
CA GLU A 479 -3.99 16.85 19.54
C GLU A 479 -3.69 16.21 18.15
N ASN A 480 -2.64 15.39 18.02
CA ASN A 480 -2.13 14.84 16.76
C ASN A 480 -1.68 15.89 15.73
N HIS A 481 -1.23 17.05 16.17
CA HIS A 481 -0.58 18.01 15.27
C HIS A 481 0.83 17.53 14.92
N GLN A 482 1.31 17.89 13.73
CA GLN A 482 2.64 17.51 13.29
C GLN A 482 3.69 18.56 13.70
N GLU A 483 4.91 18.13 14.00
CA GLU A 483 6.01 18.98 14.47
C GLU A 483 6.50 19.94 13.38
N VAL A 484 6.75 21.19 13.74
CA VAL A 484 7.42 22.20 12.91
C VAL A 484 8.76 22.53 13.54
N THR A 485 9.83 22.48 12.75
CA THR A 485 11.19 22.76 13.25
C THR A 485 11.98 23.57 12.23
N CYS A 486 13.10 24.13 12.66
CA CYS A 486 14.07 24.78 11.79
C CYS A 486 15.33 23.92 11.70
N MET A 487 15.59 23.31 10.55
CA MET A 487 16.66 22.34 10.37
C MET A 487 17.85 22.93 9.61
N ALA A 488 19.06 22.77 10.15
CA ALA A 488 20.30 23.05 9.44
C ALA A 488 20.46 22.04 8.29
N SER A 489 20.69 22.52 7.07
CA SER A 489 20.85 21.69 5.86
C SER A 489 19.65 20.80 5.50
N ALA A 490 18.44 21.35 5.58
CA ALA A 490 17.21 20.64 5.24
C ALA A 490 17.19 20.10 3.79
N GLY A 491 16.75 18.85 3.64
CA GLY A 491 16.54 18.21 2.34
C GLY A 491 15.40 18.86 1.54
N THR A 492 15.45 18.72 0.21
CA THR A 492 14.48 19.34 -0.72
C THR A 492 13.08 18.73 -0.68
N HIS A 493 12.89 17.60 0.00
CA HIS A 493 11.62 16.87 0.09
C HIS A 493 10.75 17.30 1.29
N ILE A 494 11.34 17.85 2.35
CA ILE A 494 10.65 18.24 3.62
C ILE A 494 10.60 19.75 3.87
N SER A 495 11.31 20.53 3.06
CA SER A 495 11.40 21.99 3.18
C SER A 495 10.46 22.82 2.27
N PRO A 496 9.84 22.28 1.19
CA PRO A 496 8.93 23.08 0.38
C PRO A 496 7.57 23.37 1.05
N TRP A 497 7.12 24.60 0.90
CA TRP A 497 5.82 25.12 1.31
C TRP A 497 5.08 25.75 0.13
N ILE A 498 3.77 25.89 0.25
CA ILE A 498 2.88 26.52 -0.74
C ILE A 498 1.92 27.46 -0.01
N VAL A 499 1.60 28.61 -0.61
CA VAL A 499 0.53 29.48 -0.11
C VAL A 499 -0.78 29.05 -0.76
N GLU A 500 -1.72 28.54 0.02
CA GLU A 500 -2.99 28.01 -0.51
C GLU A 500 -4.06 29.10 -0.66
N SER A 501 -4.03 30.12 0.21
CA SER A 501 -4.91 31.29 0.12
C SER A 501 -4.14 32.55 0.53
N SER A 502 -4.46 33.66 -0.12
CA SER A 502 -3.94 34.99 0.19
C SER A 502 -5.01 36.06 -0.02
N TYR A 503 -5.12 36.96 0.95
CA TYR A 503 -6.02 38.10 0.95
C TYR A 503 -5.30 39.38 1.39
N HIS A 504 -5.65 40.50 0.75
CA HIS A 504 -5.14 41.83 1.07
C HIS A 504 -6.16 42.88 0.61
N ASP A 505 -6.60 43.74 1.53
CA ASP A 505 -7.70 44.72 1.32
C ASP A 505 -7.48 45.62 0.09
N GLN A 506 -6.27 46.17 -0.07
CA GLN A 506 -5.93 47.04 -1.21
C GLN A 506 -5.89 46.30 -2.57
N LEU A 507 -5.91 44.97 -2.60
CA LEU A 507 -5.85 44.14 -3.81
C LEU A 507 -7.20 43.54 -4.21
N ASP A 508 -8.30 43.92 -3.56
CA ASP A 508 -9.66 43.39 -3.81
C ASP A 508 -10.16 43.61 -5.25
N LYS A 509 -9.58 44.56 -5.98
CA LYS A 509 -9.92 44.82 -7.39
C LYS A 509 -9.19 43.89 -8.38
N MET A 510 -8.21 43.11 -7.94
CA MET A 510 -7.54 42.14 -8.80
C MET A 510 -8.45 40.94 -9.08
N VAL A 511 -8.29 40.34 -10.26
CA VAL A 511 -8.97 39.08 -10.58
C VAL A 511 -8.37 37.97 -9.73
N PRO A 512 -9.15 37.32 -8.84
CA PRO A 512 -8.64 36.24 -8.01
C PRO A 512 -8.40 34.98 -8.86
N ILE A 513 -7.49 34.14 -8.40
CA ILE A 513 -7.12 32.86 -9.01
C ILE A 513 -7.57 31.70 -8.14
N SER A 514 -7.95 30.59 -8.78
CA SER A 514 -8.26 29.33 -8.12
C SER A 514 -7.54 28.21 -8.84
N TYR A 515 -7.48 27.02 -8.22
CA TYR A 515 -7.03 25.83 -8.96
C TYR A 515 -7.99 25.56 -10.12
N GLU A 516 -7.43 25.31 -11.30
CA GLU A 516 -8.18 24.74 -12.40
C GLU A 516 -8.54 23.29 -12.06
N LYS A 517 -9.61 22.77 -12.67
CA LYS A 517 -9.95 21.36 -12.50
C LYS A 517 -8.85 20.50 -13.13
N MET A 518 -8.26 19.63 -12.33
CA MET A 518 -7.20 18.74 -12.79
C MET A 518 -7.70 17.85 -13.92
N SER A 519 -6.86 17.62 -14.94
CA SER A 519 -7.16 16.67 -16.00
C SER A 519 -7.22 15.24 -15.44
N THR A 520 -8.04 14.38 -16.05
CA THR A 520 -8.14 12.96 -15.64
C THR A 520 -6.78 12.27 -15.61
N TRP A 521 -5.91 12.55 -16.58
CA TRP A 521 -4.55 11.99 -16.60
C TRP A 521 -3.67 12.53 -15.46
N GLY A 522 -3.81 13.80 -15.11
CA GLY A 522 -3.17 14.39 -13.94
C GLY A 522 -3.60 13.68 -12.65
N MET A 523 -4.91 13.49 -12.48
CA MET A 523 -5.46 12.77 -11.33
C MET A 523 -4.98 11.32 -11.26
N ILE A 524 -4.95 10.61 -12.40
CA ILE A 524 -4.43 9.24 -12.46
C ILE A 524 -2.96 9.21 -12.03
N LYS A 525 -2.13 10.10 -12.55
CA LYS A 525 -0.70 10.16 -12.20
C LYS A 525 -0.49 10.42 -10.71
N GLU A 526 -1.21 11.38 -10.15
CA GLU A 526 -1.13 11.69 -8.73
C GLU A 526 -1.65 10.54 -7.86
N LEU A 527 -2.78 9.93 -8.22
CA LEU A 527 -3.32 8.77 -7.52
C LEU A 527 -2.32 7.60 -7.49
N HIS A 528 -1.63 7.29 -8.58
CA HIS A 528 -0.59 6.25 -8.59
C HIS A 528 0.60 6.60 -7.67
N GLN A 529 0.98 7.87 -7.62
CA GLN A 529 2.01 8.34 -6.70
C GLN A 529 1.55 8.21 -5.24
N LEU A 530 0.27 8.49 -4.96
CA LEU A 530 -0.35 8.31 -3.65
C LEU A 530 -0.42 6.83 -3.25
N MET A 531 -0.90 5.94 -4.12
CA MET A 531 -0.92 4.49 -3.88
C MET A 531 0.48 3.93 -3.57
N LYS A 532 1.52 4.45 -4.23
CA LYS A 532 2.92 4.07 -3.96
C LYS A 532 3.44 4.62 -2.62
N THR A 533 3.04 5.83 -2.26
CA THR A 533 3.55 6.52 -1.06
C THR A 533 2.82 6.06 0.20
N TYR A 534 1.53 5.77 0.10
CA TYR A 534 0.64 5.35 1.17
C TYR A 534 -0.06 4.04 0.79
N PRO A 535 0.63 2.90 0.87
CA PRO A 535 0.07 1.63 0.41
C PRO A 535 -0.96 1.01 1.37
N ASP A 536 -0.88 1.33 2.66
CA ASP A 536 -1.77 0.80 3.70
C ASP A 536 -2.60 1.93 4.33
N VAL A 537 -3.35 2.68 3.51
CA VAL A 537 -4.25 3.74 4.03
C VAL A 537 -5.42 3.13 4.81
N VAL A 538 -5.82 1.92 4.42
CA VAL A 538 -6.80 1.10 5.11
C VAL A 538 -6.06 0.03 5.89
N TYR A 539 -5.94 0.26 7.18
CA TYR A 539 -5.42 -0.71 8.12
C TYR A 539 -6.43 -0.91 9.25
N ASP A 540 -6.31 -2.04 9.92
CA ASP A 540 -7.02 -2.25 11.18
C ASP A 540 -6.38 -1.39 12.27
N ARG A 541 -7.05 -0.29 12.61
CA ARG A 541 -6.57 0.67 13.61
C ARG A 541 -6.44 0.06 15.00
N LEU A 542 -7.19 -1.01 15.28
CA LEU A 542 -7.13 -1.72 16.56
C LEU A 542 -5.84 -2.54 16.70
N SER A 543 -5.23 -2.99 15.59
CA SER A 543 -4.00 -3.77 15.61
C SER A 543 -2.74 -2.92 15.41
N ALA A 544 -2.82 -1.81 14.68
CA ALA A 544 -1.67 -0.95 14.38
C ALA A 544 -1.31 0.09 15.48
N GLY A 545 -2.23 0.36 16.42
CA GLY A 545 -2.06 1.43 17.39
C GLY A 545 -2.30 2.84 16.80
N ALA A 546 -2.35 3.86 17.66
CA ALA A 546 -2.77 5.23 17.31
C ALA A 546 -1.66 6.05 16.63
N THR A 547 -0.54 5.44 16.25
CA THR A 547 0.54 6.14 15.57
C THR A 547 0.24 6.22 14.07
N VAL A 548 0.37 7.43 13.51
CA VAL A 548 0.23 7.73 12.07
C VAL A 548 1.17 6.87 11.19
N GLU A 549 2.13 6.19 11.82
CA GLU A 549 2.91 5.10 11.23
C GLU A 549 2.07 4.02 10.54
N GLY A 550 0.80 3.77 10.89
CA GLY A 550 -0.01 2.76 10.17
C GLY A 550 -0.14 2.97 8.65
N ALA A 551 -0.13 4.24 8.20
CA ALA A 551 -0.23 4.58 6.77
C ALA A 551 1.12 4.59 6.02
N THR A 552 2.24 4.66 6.74
CA THR A 552 3.60 4.83 6.18
C THR A 552 4.60 3.76 6.61
N ASN A 553 4.27 2.96 7.62
CA ASN A 553 5.15 1.98 8.23
C ASN A 553 4.63 0.58 7.90
N PRO A 554 5.33 -0.16 7.02
CA PRO A 554 4.97 -1.52 6.60
C PRO A 554 5.22 -2.57 7.71
N ARG A 555 4.99 -2.20 8.97
CA ARG A 555 5.16 -3.07 10.14
C ARG A 555 3.98 -4.03 10.25
N SER A 556 3.93 -5.02 9.37
CA SER A 556 3.34 -6.31 9.75
C SER A 556 3.87 -7.54 9.00
N ASN A 557 4.57 -7.41 7.86
CA ASN A 557 5.07 -8.59 7.11
C ASN A 557 6.58 -8.55 6.84
N MET A 558 7.38 -8.05 7.79
CA MET A 558 8.83 -7.83 7.61
C MET A 558 9.70 -9.10 7.42
N ASP A 559 9.12 -10.30 7.39
CA ASP A 559 9.84 -11.57 7.15
C ASP A 559 9.25 -12.45 6.02
N ASP A 560 8.41 -11.87 5.16
CA ASP A 560 7.73 -12.59 4.10
C ASP A 560 8.57 -12.69 2.82
N ASN A 561 9.40 -13.74 2.77
CA ASN A 561 10.15 -14.09 1.56
C ASN A 561 9.28 -14.95 0.63
N PRO A 562 9.03 -14.56 -0.64
CA PRO A 562 8.29 -15.39 -1.60
C PRO A 562 8.88 -16.80 -1.76
N ASN A 563 10.19 -16.96 -1.56
CA ASN A 563 10.85 -18.26 -1.57
C ASN A 563 10.37 -19.16 -0.41
N LYS A 564 10.10 -18.58 0.77
CA LYS A 564 9.56 -19.31 1.92
C LYS A 564 8.20 -19.90 1.58
N TRP A 565 7.33 -19.13 0.92
CA TRP A 565 5.98 -19.55 0.58
C TRP A 565 5.95 -20.70 -0.45
N PHE A 566 6.90 -20.71 -1.40
CA PHE A 566 6.96 -21.74 -2.44
C PHE A 566 7.68 -23.02 -2.00
N LEU A 567 8.76 -22.87 -1.21
CA LEU A 567 9.64 -23.99 -0.84
C LEU A 567 9.27 -24.64 0.50
N LYS A 568 8.72 -23.87 1.46
CA LYS A 568 8.30 -24.37 2.77
C LYS A 568 6.77 -24.48 2.85
N ARG A 569 6.28 -25.14 3.90
CA ARG A 569 4.85 -25.20 4.25
C ARG A 569 4.44 -23.93 5.00
N ALA A 570 4.54 -22.79 4.32
CA ALA A 570 4.06 -21.53 4.87
C ALA A 570 2.53 -21.57 5.02
N THR A 571 2.01 -20.81 5.96
CA THR A 571 0.57 -20.61 6.15
C THR A 571 0.27 -19.13 6.30
N LEU A 572 -0.91 -18.71 5.84
CA LEU A 572 -1.43 -17.38 6.06
C LEU A 572 -2.72 -17.50 6.87
N ARG A 573 -2.75 -16.87 8.04
CA ARG A 573 -3.95 -16.79 8.89
C ARG A 573 -4.91 -15.77 8.28
N LEU A 574 -6.14 -16.22 8.00
CA LEU A 574 -7.23 -15.35 7.56
C LEU A 574 -8.10 -14.91 8.74
N TRP A 575 -8.28 -15.83 9.69
CA TRP A 575 -9.12 -15.64 10.85
C TRP A 575 -8.88 -16.73 11.92
N ASN A 576 -9.03 -16.38 13.20
CA ASN A 576 -9.07 -17.31 14.32
C ASN A 576 -9.94 -16.80 15.49
N GLU A 577 -10.45 -17.75 16.27
CA GLU A 577 -11.15 -17.58 17.55
C GLU A 577 -10.39 -18.34 18.64
N LEU A 578 -10.51 -17.91 19.89
CA LEU A 578 -9.94 -18.62 21.05
C LEU A 578 -10.57 -19.99 21.24
N ALA A 579 -11.83 -20.14 20.85
CA ALA A 579 -12.53 -21.43 20.85
C ALA A 579 -11.92 -22.47 19.89
N GLY A 580 -10.86 -22.13 19.15
CA GLY A 580 -10.10 -23.04 18.28
C GLY A 580 -10.63 -23.13 16.86
N TYR A 581 -11.65 -22.35 16.52
CA TYR A 581 -12.05 -22.18 15.11
C TYR A 581 -11.04 -21.26 14.42
N SER A 582 -10.54 -21.70 13.27
CA SER A 582 -9.64 -20.87 12.48
C SER A 582 -9.73 -21.17 11.00
N SER A 583 -9.42 -20.18 10.18
CA SER A 583 -9.25 -20.34 8.75
C SER A 583 -7.84 -19.91 8.34
N HIS A 584 -7.16 -20.81 7.65
CA HIS A 584 -5.80 -20.62 7.18
C HIS A 584 -5.71 -20.97 5.69
N LEU A 585 -4.97 -20.16 4.94
CA LEU A 585 -4.54 -20.51 3.60
C LEU A 585 -3.34 -21.45 3.74
N VAL A 586 -3.54 -22.69 3.31
CA VAL A 586 -2.53 -23.75 3.31
C VAL A 586 -2.52 -24.38 1.94
N ILE A 587 -1.34 -24.52 1.34
CA ILE A 587 -1.16 -25.18 0.04
C ILE A 587 -1.18 -26.69 0.24
N ASN A 588 -1.82 -27.44 -0.66
CA ASN A 588 -1.82 -28.89 -0.61
C ASN A 588 -0.37 -29.41 -0.78
N PRO A 589 0.21 -30.08 0.23
CA PRO A 589 1.62 -30.44 0.21
C PRO A 589 1.96 -31.48 -0.88
N ILE A 590 0.97 -32.25 -1.35
CA ILE A 590 1.17 -33.20 -2.46
C ILE A 590 1.34 -32.43 -3.76
N VAL A 591 0.43 -31.52 -4.05
CA VAL A 591 0.47 -30.71 -5.27
C VAL A 591 1.76 -29.88 -5.29
N GLN A 592 2.07 -29.17 -4.20
CA GLN A 592 3.29 -28.39 -4.05
C GLN A 592 4.56 -29.22 -4.32
N ARG A 593 4.70 -30.39 -3.67
CA ARG A 593 5.88 -31.24 -3.83
C ARG A 593 6.00 -31.78 -5.25
N VAL A 594 4.89 -32.17 -5.87
CA VAL A 594 4.92 -32.67 -7.25
C VAL A 594 5.29 -31.56 -8.23
N ILE A 595 4.83 -30.31 -8.02
CA ILE A 595 5.27 -29.16 -8.83
C ILE A 595 6.78 -28.96 -8.70
N LEU A 596 7.32 -28.95 -7.47
CA LEU A 596 8.76 -28.79 -7.23
C LEU A 596 9.58 -29.90 -7.87
N MET A 597 9.12 -31.15 -7.77
CA MET A 597 9.75 -32.30 -8.43
C MET A 597 9.68 -32.19 -9.95
N SER A 598 8.54 -31.77 -10.50
CA SER A 598 8.37 -31.48 -11.93
C SER A 598 9.33 -30.39 -12.43
N MET A 599 9.51 -29.31 -11.66
CA MET A 599 10.47 -28.26 -12.01
C MET A 599 11.92 -28.77 -11.98
N ALA A 600 12.31 -29.47 -10.91
CA ALA A 600 13.66 -30.01 -10.76
C ALA A 600 13.99 -31.04 -11.87
N THR A 601 13.03 -31.91 -12.20
CA THR A 601 13.19 -32.89 -13.29
C THR A 601 13.28 -32.21 -14.65
N CYS A 602 12.48 -31.18 -14.93
CA CYS A 602 12.63 -30.35 -16.14
C CYS A 602 14.04 -29.76 -16.29
N ILE A 603 14.57 -29.14 -15.22
CA ILE A 603 15.92 -28.57 -15.23
C ILE A 603 16.97 -29.65 -15.50
N GLY A 604 16.86 -30.78 -14.79
CA GLY A 604 17.78 -31.91 -14.96
C GLY A 604 17.78 -32.46 -16.38
N PHE A 605 16.61 -32.67 -16.99
CA PHE A 605 16.50 -33.17 -18.36
C PHE A 605 17.00 -32.16 -19.39
N LEU A 606 16.69 -30.87 -19.24
CA LEU A 606 17.20 -29.83 -20.14
C LEU A 606 18.73 -29.70 -20.03
N GLY A 607 19.28 -29.74 -18.82
CA GLY A 607 20.73 -29.70 -18.58
C GLY A 607 21.45 -30.90 -19.16
N LEU A 608 20.91 -32.11 -18.96
CA LEU A 608 21.46 -33.34 -19.55
C LEU A 608 21.40 -33.29 -21.08
N ASN A 609 20.28 -32.88 -21.66
CA ASN A 609 20.16 -32.76 -23.11
C ASN A 609 21.14 -31.74 -23.69
N ALA A 610 21.27 -30.56 -23.06
CA ALA A 610 22.23 -29.54 -23.47
C ALA A 610 23.67 -30.07 -23.43
N PHE A 611 24.03 -30.81 -22.37
CA PHE A 611 25.34 -31.45 -22.24
C PHE A 611 25.59 -32.50 -23.34
N LEU A 612 24.64 -33.39 -23.58
CA LEU A 612 24.75 -34.44 -24.60
C LEU A 612 24.88 -33.86 -26.02
N VAL A 613 24.07 -32.83 -26.33
CA VAL A 613 24.14 -32.12 -27.61
C VAL A 613 25.48 -31.40 -27.76
N GLN A 614 25.95 -30.70 -26.73
CA GLN A 614 27.23 -29.99 -26.77
C GLN A 614 28.43 -30.94 -26.93
N ARG A 615 28.35 -32.14 -26.35
CA ARG A 615 29.40 -33.15 -26.46
C ARG A 615 29.21 -34.10 -27.64
N GLN A 616 28.13 -33.95 -28.41
CA GLN A 616 27.75 -34.86 -29.51
C GLN A 616 27.70 -36.34 -29.07
N LEU A 617 27.38 -36.60 -27.81
CA LEU A 617 27.32 -37.95 -27.25
C LEU A 617 25.92 -38.53 -27.41
N LYS A 618 25.85 -39.74 -27.96
CA LYS A 618 24.66 -40.59 -27.86
C LYS A 618 24.70 -41.29 -26.50
N LEU A 619 23.55 -41.44 -25.83
CA LEU A 619 23.53 -42.14 -24.54
C LEU A 619 24.01 -43.59 -24.73
N PRO A 620 24.87 -44.08 -23.81
CA PRO A 620 25.24 -45.49 -23.76
C PRO A 620 24.02 -46.40 -23.65
N TYR A 621 24.11 -47.63 -24.18
CA TYR A 621 23.00 -48.59 -24.19
C TYR A 621 22.42 -48.87 -22.79
N TYR A 622 23.24 -48.92 -21.74
CA TYR A 622 22.77 -49.13 -20.37
C TYR A 622 21.98 -47.94 -19.78
N LEU A 623 22.13 -46.74 -20.35
CA LEU A 623 21.34 -45.55 -20.01
C LEU A 623 20.23 -45.31 -21.04
N SER A 624 20.01 -46.25 -21.97
CA SER A 624 18.94 -46.14 -22.97
C SER A 624 17.55 -46.04 -22.37
N TRP A 625 17.35 -46.45 -21.11
CA TRP A 625 16.08 -46.29 -20.38
C TRP A 625 15.71 -44.81 -20.10
N LEU A 626 16.68 -43.89 -20.12
CA LEU A 626 16.43 -42.43 -20.00
C LEU A 626 15.73 -41.85 -21.23
N TYR A 627 15.87 -42.47 -22.41
CA TYR A 627 15.09 -42.11 -23.59
C TYR A 627 13.58 -42.28 -23.35
N PRO A 628 13.07 -43.48 -23.00
CA PRO A 628 11.70 -43.69 -22.56
C PRO A 628 11.27 -42.81 -21.38
N ALA A 629 12.16 -42.57 -20.41
CA ALA A 629 11.81 -41.93 -19.13
C ALA A 629 11.70 -40.39 -19.18
N GLY A 630 12.09 -39.75 -20.28
CA GLY A 630 11.95 -38.28 -20.40
C GLY A 630 12.78 -37.66 -21.52
N LEU A 631 13.89 -38.25 -21.95
CA LEU A 631 14.68 -37.63 -23.01
C LEU A 631 13.98 -37.67 -24.38
N HIS A 632 13.15 -38.68 -24.63
CA HIS A 632 12.28 -38.72 -25.82
C HIS A 632 11.21 -37.60 -25.79
N VAL A 633 10.82 -37.15 -24.59
CA VAL A 633 9.92 -35.99 -24.43
C VAL A 633 10.64 -34.73 -24.92
N VAL A 634 11.89 -34.53 -24.53
CA VAL A 634 12.70 -33.39 -24.98
C VAL A 634 12.88 -33.40 -26.50
N SER A 635 13.02 -34.58 -27.12
CA SER A 635 13.08 -34.70 -28.58
C SER A 635 11.72 -34.51 -29.28
N ASN A 636 10.60 -34.66 -28.58
CA ASN A 636 9.28 -34.46 -29.16
C ASN A 636 8.83 -33.01 -29.01
N GLU A 637 8.90 -32.28 -30.11
CA GLU A 637 8.61 -30.85 -30.17
C GLU A 637 7.23 -30.47 -29.60
N PHE A 638 6.22 -31.33 -29.75
CA PHE A 638 4.85 -31.08 -29.25
C PHE A 638 4.80 -30.96 -27.73
N TYR A 639 5.37 -31.94 -27.01
CA TYR A 639 5.35 -31.94 -25.54
C TYR A 639 6.31 -30.89 -24.98
N THR A 640 7.49 -30.74 -25.59
CA THR A 640 8.49 -29.74 -25.18
C THR A 640 7.92 -28.33 -25.20
N ARG A 641 7.16 -27.93 -26.24
CA ARG A 641 6.53 -26.61 -26.30
C ARG A 641 5.56 -26.36 -25.14
N SER A 642 4.70 -27.33 -24.83
CA SER A 642 3.73 -27.20 -23.74
C SER A 642 4.39 -27.15 -22.37
N ILE A 643 5.38 -28.03 -22.14
CA ILE A 643 6.14 -28.08 -20.90
C ILE A 643 6.90 -26.76 -20.68
N LEU A 644 7.55 -26.22 -21.71
CA LEU A 644 8.27 -24.96 -21.61
C LEU A 644 7.35 -23.78 -21.31
N VAL A 645 6.14 -23.74 -21.88
CA VAL A 645 5.15 -22.70 -21.56
C VAL A 645 4.73 -22.76 -20.09
N PHE A 646 4.31 -23.92 -19.59
CA PHE A 646 3.93 -24.04 -18.17
C PHE A 646 5.12 -23.88 -17.21
N TYR A 647 6.30 -24.36 -17.58
CA TYR A 647 7.50 -24.21 -16.77
C TYR A 647 7.93 -22.74 -16.67
N SER A 648 8.00 -22.03 -17.81
CA SER A 648 8.32 -20.60 -17.82
C SER A 648 7.24 -19.80 -17.09
N ALA A 649 5.98 -20.18 -17.20
CA ALA A 649 4.88 -19.59 -16.46
C ALA A 649 5.06 -19.71 -14.94
N VAL A 650 5.32 -20.92 -14.43
CA VAL A 650 5.58 -21.14 -13.00
C VAL A 650 6.79 -20.34 -12.54
N LEU A 651 7.88 -20.38 -13.32
CA LEU A 651 9.12 -19.68 -12.99
C LEU A 651 8.92 -18.16 -12.93
N ILE A 652 8.24 -17.57 -13.92
CA ILE A 652 7.95 -16.13 -13.99
C ILE A 652 7.04 -15.72 -12.84
N GLN A 653 5.99 -16.49 -12.55
CA GLN A 653 5.06 -16.16 -11.46
C GLN A 653 5.75 -16.27 -10.10
N PHE A 654 6.57 -17.28 -9.87
CA PHE A 654 7.32 -17.45 -8.63
C PHE A 654 8.43 -16.40 -8.46
N THR A 655 9.33 -16.27 -9.44
CA THR A 655 10.48 -15.36 -9.35
C THR A 655 10.09 -13.89 -9.53
N GLY A 656 9.01 -13.63 -10.27
CA GLY A 656 8.46 -12.31 -10.53
C GLY A 656 7.96 -11.60 -9.27
N LEU A 657 7.47 -12.35 -8.28
CA LEU A 657 7.06 -11.80 -6.97
C LEU A 657 8.21 -11.12 -6.22
N ARG A 658 9.47 -11.41 -6.54
CA ARG A 658 10.61 -10.70 -5.96
C ARG A 658 10.75 -9.27 -6.49
N PHE A 659 10.23 -9.00 -7.68
CA PHE A 659 10.34 -7.71 -8.35
C PHE A 659 9.08 -6.85 -8.19
N THR A 660 8.00 -7.42 -7.68
CA THR A 660 6.80 -6.66 -7.33
C THR A 660 7.03 -5.87 -6.05
N PRO A 661 6.44 -4.67 -5.91
CA PRO A 661 6.59 -3.85 -4.72
C PRO A 661 6.18 -4.61 -3.45
N SER A 662 6.96 -4.49 -2.37
CA SER A 662 6.77 -5.27 -1.14
C SER A 662 5.42 -5.03 -0.46
N PHE A 663 4.81 -3.88 -0.66
CA PHE A 663 3.53 -3.51 -0.05
C PHE A 663 2.30 -4.16 -0.72
N ASP A 664 2.43 -4.61 -1.98
CA ASP A 664 1.35 -5.30 -2.71
C ASP A 664 1.44 -6.83 -2.55
N LEU A 665 2.53 -7.32 -1.96
CA LEU A 665 2.81 -8.75 -1.82
C LEU A 665 2.02 -9.38 -0.67
N SER A 666 1.41 -10.51 -0.97
CA SER A 666 0.73 -11.40 -0.03
C SER A 666 1.08 -12.85 -0.33
N MET A 667 1.02 -13.74 0.68
CA MET A 667 1.24 -15.17 0.45
C MET A 667 0.27 -15.73 -0.61
N SER A 668 -0.96 -15.22 -0.69
CA SER A 668 -1.97 -15.63 -1.67
C SER A 668 -1.57 -15.40 -3.12
N ASP A 669 -0.61 -14.51 -3.42
CA ASP A 669 -0.14 -14.27 -4.79
C ASP A 669 0.60 -15.48 -5.38
N ILE A 670 1.09 -16.41 -4.53
CA ILE A 670 1.73 -17.65 -4.98
C ILE A 670 0.76 -18.59 -5.71
N LEU A 671 -0.55 -18.44 -5.50
CA LEU A 671 -1.56 -19.32 -6.08
C LEU A 671 -1.53 -19.30 -7.61
N SER A 672 -1.04 -18.22 -8.23
CA SER A 672 -0.82 -18.13 -9.68
C SER A 672 0.20 -19.16 -10.14
N SER A 673 1.30 -19.31 -9.41
CA SER A 673 2.31 -20.35 -9.69
C SER A 673 1.75 -21.76 -9.49
N MET A 674 0.86 -21.97 -8.52
CA MET A 674 0.20 -23.25 -8.30
C MET A 674 -0.74 -23.61 -9.46
N TYR A 675 -1.51 -22.64 -9.98
CA TYR A 675 -2.36 -22.82 -11.16
C TYR A 675 -1.55 -23.35 -12.34
N PHE A 676 -0.49 -22.64 -12.75
CA PHE A 676 0.35 -23.09 -13.88
C PHE A 676 1.13 -24.38 -13.56
N GLY A 677 1.47 -24.60 -12.29
CA GLY A 677 2.13 -25.81 -11.82
C GLY A 677 1.28 -27.06 -12.02
N THR A 678 -0.03 -27.01 -11.79
CA THR A 678 -0.91 -28.16 -12.09
C THR A 678 -0.95 -28.51 -13.58
N GLY A 679 -0.86 -27.52 -14.47
CA GLY A 679 -0.70 -27.73 -15.91
C GLY A 679 0.66 -28.34 -16.29
N LEU A 680 1.74 -27.90 -15.62
CA LEU A 680 3.06 -28.50 -15.77
C LEU A 680 3.05 -29.99 -15.38
N ILE A 681 2.45 -30.33 -14.23
CA ILE A 681 2.32 -31.72 -13.77
C ILE A 681 1.61 -32.57 -14.83
N ALA A 682 0.47 -32.11 -15.33
CA ALA A 682 -0.33 -32.87 -16.29
C ALA A 682 0.41 -33.11 -17.60
N THR A 683 1.04 -32.08 -18.17
CA THR A 683 1.79 -32.18 -19.44
C THR A 683 3.04 -33.03 -19.30
N MET A 684 3.79 -32.90 -18.20
CA MET A 684 4.96 -33.73 -17.93
C MET A 684 4.59 -35.19 -17.71
N LEU A 685 3.60 -35.48 -16.87
CA LEU A 685 3.18 -36.86 -16.61
C LEU A 685 2.58 -37.53 -17.85
N GLU A 686 1.83 -36.81 -18.67
CA GLU A 686 1.38 -37.34 -19.96
C GLU A 686 2.55 -37.71 -20.86
N SER A 687 3.52 -36.80 -21.00
CA SER A 687 4.69 -37.03 -21.86
C SER A 687 5.55 -38.20 -21.39
N GLY A 688 5.78 -38.34 -20.08
CA GLY A 688 6.60 -39.41 -19.50
C GLY A 688 5.92 -40.79 -19.50
N THR A 689 4.59 -40.84 -19.65
CA THR A 689 3.81 -42.08 -19.58
C THR A 689 3.32 -42.59 -20.93
N LEU A 690 3.76 -41.99 -22.04
CA LEU A 690 3.29 -42.34 -23.40
C LEU A 690 3.53 -43.80 -23.78
N ARG A 691 4.58 -44.43 -23.25
CA ARG A 691 4.91 -45.82 -23.53
C ARG A 691 4.20 -46.82 -22.61
N LEU A 692 3.57 -46.34 -21.54
CA LEU A 692 2.80 -47.20 -20.65
C LEU A 692 1.44 -47.54 -21.27
N PRO A 693 0.91 -48.75 -21.03
CA PRO A 693 -0.45 -49.08 -21.43
C PRO A 693 -1.46 -48.10 -20.84
N ALA A 694 -2.54 -47.83 -21.58
CA ALA A 694 -3.53 -46.81 -21.22
C ALA A 694 -4.14 -47.01 -19.83
N LEU A 695 -4.25 -48.26 -19.35
CA LEU A 695 -4.72 -48.60 -18.02
C LEU A 695 -3.79 -48.04 -16.93
N TYR A 696 -2.50 -48.38 -16.97
CA TYR A 696 -1.51 -47.93 -15.98
C TYR A 696 -1.37 -46.40 -15.96
N ARG A 697 -1.41 -45.76 -17.12
CA ARG A 697 -1.41 -44.29 -17.20
C ARG A 697 -2.61 -43.67 -16.48
N ARG A 698 -3.81 -44.22 -16.67
CA ARG A 698 -5.03 -43.75 -15.97
C ARG A 698 -4.94 -44.01 -14.47
N ILE A 699 -4.42 -45.17 -14.05
CA ILE A 699 -4.18 -45.49 -12.64
C ILE A 699 -3.25 -44.47 -12.00
N LEU A 700 -2.14 -44.11 -12.68
CA LEU A 700 -1.21 -43.09 -12.17
C LEU A 700 -1.90 -41.73 -12.01
N PHE A 701 -2.65 -41.27 -13.02
CA PHE A 701 -3.29 -39.96 -12.98
C PHE A 701 -4.37 -39.89 -11.90
N TYR A 702 -5.28 -40.87 -11.88
CA TYR A 702 -6.35 -40.90 -10.87
C TYR A 702 -5.81 -41.21 -9.47
N GLY A 703 -4.72 -41.99 -9.36
CA GLY A 703 -4.00 -42.22 -8.11
C GLY A 703 -3.43 -40.92 -7.53
N LEU A 704 -2.82 -40.07 -8.36
CA LEU A 704 -2.32 -38.77 -7.91
C LEU A 704 -3.45 -37.83 -7.49
N ILE A 705 -4.59 -37.83 -8.20
CA ILE A 705 -5.80 -37.11 -7.75
C ILE A 705 -6.27 -37.67 -6.41
N GLY A 706 -6.34 -39.00 -6.24
CA GLY A 706 -6.73 -39.65 -4.99
C GLY A 706 -5.84 -39.27 -3.80
N LEU A 707 -4.52 -39.21 -4.00
CA LEU A 707 -3.60 -38.70 -2.97
C LEU A 707 -3.88 -37.24 -2.60
N SER A 708 -4.16 -36.41 -3.61
CA SER A 708 -4.56 -35.01 -3.38
C SER A 708 -5.86 -34.91 -2.59
N VAL A 709 -6.87 -35.73 -2.91
CA VAL A 709 -8.17 -35.80 -2.20
C VAL A 709 -7.97 -36.19 -0.74
N VAL A 710 -7.14 -37.20 -0.46
CA VAL A 710 -6.85 -37.62 0.92
C VAL A 710 -6.22 -36.47 1.70
N LYS A 711 -5.20 -35.81 1.16
CA LYS A 711 -4.59 -34.66 1.85
C LYS A 711 -5.51 -33.45 1.96
N PHE A 712 -6.33 -33.20 0.95
CA PHE A 712 -7.36 -32.19 1.00
C PHE A 712 -8.35 -32.46 2.13
N SER A 713 -8.85 -33.68 2.28
CA SER A 713 -9.81 -34.04 3.33
C SER A 713 -9.28 -33.76 4.73
N HIS A 714 -8.02 -34.11 5.01
CA HIS A 714 -7.37 -33.80 6.29
C HIS A 714 -7.23 -32.30 6.56
N LEU A 715 -6.87 -31.50 5.55
CA LEU A 715 -6.63 -30.06 5.70
C LEU A 715 -7.87 -29.19 5.39
N SER A 716 -8.99 -29.80 5.00
CA SER A 716 -10.20 -29.10 4.55
C SER A 716 -10.81 -28.22 5.64
N HIS A 717 -10.69 -28.64 6.90
CA HIS A 717 -11.20 -27.87 8.04
C HIS A 717 -10.54 -26.48 8.15
N LEU A 718 -9.26 -26.33 7.82
CA LEU A 718 -8.56 -25.04 7.80
C LEU A 718 -9.07 -24.13 6.66
N ALA A 719 -9.53 -24.73 5.56
CA ALA A 719 -10.12 -23.98 4.46
C ALA A 719 -11.54 -23.50 4.77
N TYR A 720 -12.35 -24.30 5.48
CA TYR A 720 -13.76 -24.00 5.77
C TYR A 720 -14.02 -23.38 7.16
N GLY A 721 -13.07 -23.49 8.10
CA GLY A 721 -13.15 -22.99 9.48
C GLY A 721 -14.17 -23.69 10.39
N GLY A 722 -14.85 -24.73 9.90
CA GLY A 722 -16.05 -25.27 10.58
C GLY A 722 -15.82 -26.36 11.62
N LYS A 723 -14.58 -26.66 12.00
CA LYS A 723 -14.23 -27.64 13.06
C LYS A 723 -13.24 -26.95 14.01
N THR A 724 -13.41 -27.17 15.31
CA THR A 724 -12.44 -26.74 16.31
C THR A 724 -11.14 -27.52 16.15
N TRP A 725 -10.02 -26.83 16.39
CA TRP A 725 -8.70 -27.41 16.35
C TRP A 725 -8.04 -27.24 17.71
N TYR A 726 -7.37 -28.30 18.17
CA TYR A 726 -6.68 -28.29 19.46
C TYR A 726 -5.18 -28.19 19.28
N ARG A 727 -4.50 -27.75 20.34
CA ARG A 727 -3.03 -27.56 20.35
C ARG A 727 -2.25 -28.79 19.86
N HIS A 728 -2.58 -29.98 20.36
CA HIS A 728 -1.89 -31.22 19.94
C HIS A 728 -2.12 -31.54 18.45
N GLU A 729 -3.32 -31.24 17.91
CA GLU A 729 -3.63 -31.46 16.49
C GLU A 729 -2.84 -30.48 15.61
N CYS A 730 -2.67 -29.24 16.07
CA CYS A 730 -1.84 -28.24 15.41
C CYS A 730 -0.35 -28.66 15.38
N GLU A 731 0.20 -29.07 16.53
CA GLU A 731 1.60 -29.51 16.64
C GLU A 731 1.86 -30.75 15.76
N ALA A 732 0.91 -31.70 15.73
CA ALA A 732 0.98 -32.89 14.87
C ALA A 732 0.92 -32.58 13.36
N SER A 733 0.37 -31.43 12.96
CA SER A 733 0.26 -31.04 11.56
C SER A 733 1.60 -30.65 10.91
N GLY A 734 2.56 -30.18 11.73
CA GLY A 734 3.85 -29.66 11.27
C GLY A 734 3.72 -28.48 10.30
N LEU A 735 2.67 -27.67 10.44
CA LEU A 735 2.47 -26.40 9.73
C LEU A 735 3.12 -25.24 10.48
N ASP A 736 3.51 -24.19 9.75
CA ASP A 736 4.04 -22.95 10.33
C ASP A 736 2.89 -22.11 10.92
N ILE A 737 2.30 -22.58 12.02
CA ILE A 737 1.18 -21.96 12.74
C ILE A 737 1.57 -21.87 14.22
N ASP A 738 1.20 -20.76 14.87
CA ASP A 738 1.36 -20.63 16.32
C ASP A 738 0.32 -21.50 17.05
N CYS A 739 0.73 -22.71 17.42
CA CYS A 739 -0.14 -23.68 18.08
C CYS A 739 -0.55 -23.29 19.51
N LEU A 740 0.12 -22.30 20.12
CA LEU A 740 -0.26 -21.77 21.44
C LEU A 740 -1.58 -21.00 21.41
N ALA A 741 -1.99 -20.54 20.23
CA ALA A 741 -3.26 -19.84 20.05
C ALA A 741 -4.49 -20.76 20.10
N PHE A 742 -4.31 -22.08 20.13
CA PHE A 742 -5.41 -23.06 20.17
C PHE A 742 -5.64 -23.59 21.57
N PRO A 743 -6.90 -23.91 21.93
CA PRO A 743 -7.23 -24.48 23.22
C PRO A 743 -6.64 -25.90 23.37
N PRO A 744 -6.38 -26.35 24.62
CA PRO A 744 -6.05 -27.75 24.88
C PRO A 744 -7.26 -28.65 24.56
N HIS A 745 -7.02 -29.96 24.40
CA HIS A 745 -8.13 -30.89 24.21
C HIS A 745 -9.02 -30.94 25.47
N PRO A 746 -10.35 -31.15 25.37
CA PRO A 746 -11.24 -31.14 26.54
C PRO A 746 -10.87 -32.16 27.63
N GLN A 747 -10.25 -33.28 27.25
CA GLN A 747 -9.74 -34.29 28.20
C GLN A 747 -8.45 -33.81 28.91
N GLU A 748 -7.55 -33.15 28.18
CA GLU A 748 -6.36 -32.53 28.75
C GLU A 748 -6.77 -31.40 29.70
N LEU A 749 -7.77 -30.61 29.30
CA LEU A 749 -8.38 -29.58 30.12
C LEU A 749 -8.98 -30.16 31.40
N ALA A 750 -9.78 -31.22 31.31
CA ALA A 750 -10.35 -31.87 32.49
C ALA A 750 -9.27 -32.36 33.47
N ASN A 751 -8.21 -32.98 32.97
CA ASN A 751 -7.07 -33.41 33.79
C ASN A 751 -6.30 -32.21 34.38
N MET A 752 -6.15 -31.12 33.64
CA MET A 752 -5.54 -29.89 34.14
C MET A 752 -6.41 -29.25 35.23
N LEU A 753 -7.73 -29.24 35.07
CA LEU A 753 -8.69 -28.72 36.05
C LEU A 753 -8.74 -29.57 37.33
N GLU A 754 -8.61 -30.89 37.21
CA GLU A 754 -8.56 -31.80 38.36
C GLU A 754 -7.26 -31.64 39.16
N ASN A 755 -6.14 -31.47 38.46
CA ASN A 755 -4.82 -31.25 39.09
C ASN A 755 -4.62 -29.81 39.60
N SER A 756 -5.31 -28.81 39.03
CA SER A 756 -5.23 -27.40 39.42
C SER A 756 -5.99 -27.05 40.70
N GLY A 757 -6.80 -27.97 41.24
CA GLY A 757 -7.50 -27.81 42.52
C GLY A 757 -6.60 -27.49 43.73
N ILE A 758 -5.26 -27.55 43.55
CA ILE A 758 -4.25 -27.23 44.55
C ILE A 758 -3.83 -25.73 44.50
N THR A 759 -4.04 -25.01 43.39
CA THR A 759 -3.77 -23.55 43.27
C THR A 759 -4.75 -22.86 42.31
N LYS A 760 -5.60 -21.95 42.85
CA LYS A 760 -6.66 -21.22 42.12
C LYS A 760 -6.19 -20.39 40.91
N ASP A 761 -4.89 -20.04 40.84
CA ASP A 761 -4.34 -19.17 39.78
C ASP A 761 -3.83 -19.95 38.54
N SER A 762 -3.80 -21.28 38.56
CA SER A 762 -3.13 -22.08 37.52
C SER A 762 -3.93 -22.29 36.22
N THR A 763 -5.23 -21.98 36.21
CA THR A 763 -6.13 -22.14 35.04
C THR A 763 -6.44 -20.83 34.31
N GLN A 764 -5.86 -19.72 34.78
CA GLN A 764 -6.12 -18.40 34.22
C GLN A 764 -5.16 -18.12 33.06
N MET A 765 -5.71 -18.02 31.85
CA MET A 765 -4.97 -17.67 30.66
C MET A 765 -4.98 -16.15 30.47
N THR A 766 -3.83 -15.58 30.14
CA THR A 766 -3.72 -14.17 29.75
C THR A 766 -3.36 -14.10 28.28
N ILE A 767 -4.23 -13.48 27.49
CA ILE A 767 -3.96 -13.15 26.09
C ILE A 767 -3.85 -11.64 25.96
N TYR A 768 -3.15 -11.18 24.92
CA TYR A 768 -3.06 -9.76 24.63
C TYR A 768 -4.03 -9.44 23.50
N ILE A 769 -5.01 -8.57 23.77
CA ILE A 769 -5.96 -8.10 22.77
C ILE A 769 -5.55 -6.72 22.26
N GLY A 770 -5.53 -6.57 20.94
CA GLY A 770 -5.38 -5.26 20.30
C GLY A 770 -6.66 -4.45 20.48
N LEU A 771 -6.53 -3.34 21.17
CA LEU A 771 -7.54 -2.28 21.29
C LEU A 771 -6.98 -1.01 20.64
N ALA A 772 -7.84 -0.04 20.36
CA ALA A 772 -7.45 1.21 19.73
C ALA A 772 -6.27 1.86 20.47
N GLY A 773 -5.10 1.91 19.84
CA GLY A 773 -3.92 2.55 20.41
C GLY A 773 -3.13 1.78 21.47
N MET A 774 -3.57 0.59 21.89
CA MET A 774 -2.89 -0.18 22.95
C MET A 774 -3.21 -1.68 22.92
N SER A 775 -2.24 -2.49 23.33
CA SER A 775 -2.47 -3.91 23.61
C SER A 775 -2.75 -4.10 25.10
N GLN A 776 -3.90 -4.66 25.45
CA GLN A 776 -4.28 -4.91 26.84
C GLN A 776 -4.29 -6.41 27.15
N PRO A 777 -3.80 -6.83 28.33
CA PRO A 777 -3.94 -8.22 28.77
C PRO A 777 -5.42 -8.49 29.11
N PHE A 778 -6.03 -9.44 28.42
CA PHE A 778 -7.34 -9.99 28.72
C PHE A 778 -7.17 -11.35 29.37
N ARG A 779 -7.76 -11.52 30.55
CA ARG A 779 -7.68 -12.77 31.32
C ARG A 779 -8.99 -13.52 31.23
N TYR A 780 -8.91 -14.82 30.97
CA TYR A 780 -10.06 -15.72 30.99
C TYR A 780 -9.65 -17.07 31.58
N ASN A 781 -10.62 -17.84 32.07
CA ASN A 781 -10.35 -19.19 32.55
C ASN A 781 -10.40 -20.18 31.39
N GLN A 782 -9.48 -21.12 31.39
CA GLN A 782 -9.46 -22.22 30.43
C GLN A 782 -10.79 -22.98 30.47
N GLY A 783 -11.43 -23.19 29.31
CA GLY A 783 -12.80 -23.73 29.18
C GLY A 783 -13.89 -22.68 28.97
N GLN A 784 -13.60 -21.38 29.12
CA GLN A 784 -14.51 -20.27 28.84
C GLN A 784 -14.14 -19.49 27.57
N GLU A 785 -13.51 -20.14 26.59
CA GLU A 785 -12.97 -19.48 25.39
C GLU A 785 -14.07 -18.80 24.55
N VAL A 786 -15.26 -19.41 24.45
CA VAL A 786 -16.39 -18.86 23.69
C VAL A 786 -16.93 -17.57 24.34
N GLU A 787 -17.03 -17.54 25.68
CA GLU A 787 -17.44 -16.36 26.42
C GLU A 787 -16.37 -15.26 26.33
N ALA A 788 -15.10 -15.65 26.38
CA ALA A 788 -13.96 -14.76 26.17
C ALA A 788 -14.02 -14.09 24.78
N ASP A 789 -14.25 -14.84 23.71
CA ASP A 789 -14.38 -14.29 22.34
C ASP A 789 -15.51 -13.26 22.23
N GLN A 790 -16.67 -13.52 22.88
CA GLN A 790 -17.79 -12.56 22.93
C GLN A 790 -17.42 -11.29 23.69
N HIS A 791 -16.76 -11.41 24.84
CA HIS A 791 -16.30 -10.26 25.62
C HIS A 791 -15.28 -9.44 24.85
N ILE A 792 -14.34 -10.09 24.15
CA ILE A 792 -13.34 -9.41 23.31
C ILE A 792 -14.01 -8.65 22.17
N ALA A 793 -15.03 -9.24 21.53
CA ALA A 793 -15.79 -8.55 20.49
C ALA A 793 -16.49 -7.28 21.02
N ILE A 794 -17.08 -7.34 22.23
CA ILE A 794 -17.69 -6.19 22.89
C ILE A 794 -16.62 -5.14 23.24
N LEU A 795 -15.48 -5.55 23.80
CA LEU A 795 -14.38 -4.65 24.16
C LEU A 795 -13.80 -3.96 22.93
N LYS A 796 -13.56 -4.68 21.83
CA LYS A 796 -13.12 -4.11 20.55
C LYS A 796 -14.12 -3.09 20.01
N LYS A 797 -15.42 -3.43 20.03
CA LYS A 797 -16.49 -2.52 19.60
C LYS A 797 -16.51 -1.24 20.45
N ALA A 798 -16.47 -1.38 21.77
CA ALA A 798 -16.47 -0.25 22.70
C ALA A 798 -15.22 0.63 22.55
N SER A 799 -14.04 0.01 22.43
CA SER A 799 -12.77 0.70 22.19
C SER A 799 -12.79 1.47 20.88
N PHE A 800 -13.29 0.87 19.81
CA PHE A 800 -13.45 1.57 18.52
C PHE A 800 -14.44 2.75 18.63
N HIS A 801 -15.57 2.57 19.32
CA HIS A 801 -16.51 3.69 19.54
C HIS A 801 -15.88 4.82 20.35
N GLN A 802 -15.10 4.49 21.38
CA GLN A 802 -14.38 5.48 22.19
C GLN A 802 -13.32 6.20 21.34
N GLU A 803 -12.51 5.47 20.57
CA GLU A 803 -11.53 6.04 19.64
C GLU A 803 -12.23 6.95 18.64
N ALA A 804 -13.33 6.50 18.02
CA ALA A 804 -14.09 7.29 17.05
C ALA A 804 -14.63 8.60 17.64
N ASN A 805 -14.99 8.62 18.93
CA ASN A 805 -15.45 9.82 19.62
C ASN A 805 -14.30 10.76 20.01
N VAL A 806 -13.10 10.23 20.25
CA VAL A 806 -11.92 10.98 20.71
C VAL A 806 -10.99 11.38 19.57
N ALA A 807 -11.07 10.72 18.42
CA ALA A 807 -10.18 10.91 17.28
C ALA A 807 -10.23 12.36 16.75
N LYS A 808 -9.11 13.06 16.88
CA LYS A 808 -8.85 14.40 16.33
C LYS A 808 -7.77 14.34 15.24
N GLY A 809 -7.76 15.33 14.34
CA GLY A 809 -6.76 15.45 13.28
C GLY A 809 -6.80 14.26 12.31
N PRO A 810 -5.64 13.67 11.93
CA PRO A 810 -5.62 12.64 10.90
C PRO A 810 -6.26 11.30 11.26
N LEU A 811 -6.43 10.99 12.55
CA LEU A 811 -7.20 9.83 12.97
C LEU A 811 -8.71 10.04 12.80
N ARG A 812 -9.18 11.28 12.63
CA ARG A 812 -10.60 11.60 12.41
C ARG A 812 -11.10 11.25 11.01
N TYR A 813 -10.19 10.97 10.07
CA TYR A 813 -10.47 10.84 8.64
C TYR A 813 -11.53 9.83 8.22
N HIS A 814 -11.82 8.79 9.01
CA HIS A 814 -12.92 7.89 8.66
C HIS A 814 -14.32 8.42 9.03
N ARG A 815 -14.44 9.62 9.63
CA ARG A 815 -15.72 10.30 9.88
C ARG A 815 -15.61 11.82 9.83
N VAL A 816 -16.56 12.43 9.11
CA VAL A 816 -16.71 13.89 9.03
C VAL A 816 -17.33 14.40 10.34
N LEU A 817 -16.49 14.82 11.29
CA LEU A 817 -16.91 15.80 12.28
C LEU A 817 -16.01 17.02 12.05
N PRO A 818 -16.53 18.24 11.90
CA PRO A 818 -15.72 19.45 11.91
C PRO A 818 -15.21 19.72 13.34
N THR A 819 -13.95 20.12 13.51
CA THR A 819 -13.48 20.64 14.81
C THR A 819 -13.93 22.11 14.82
N PRO A 820 -14.57 22.59 15.89
CA PRO A 820 -14.82 24.02 16.00
C PRO A 820 -13.46 24.73 16.03
N GLY A 821 -13.20 25.54 15.00
CA GLY A 821 -12.05 26.46 14.98
C GLY A 821 -12.31 27.66 15.89
N ILE A 822 -11.29 28.48 16.11
CA ILE A 822 -11.44 29.73 16.87
C ILE A 822 -12.39 30.68 16.11
N THR A 823 -13.32 31.32 16.81
CA THR A 823 -14.21 32.31 16.19
C THR A 823 -13.48 33.65 15.99
N PRO A 824 -13.93 34.50 15.05
CA PRO A 824 -13.35 35.83 14.87
C PRO A 824 -13.38 36.68 16.16
N GLU A 825 -14.42 36.54 16.98
CA GLU A 825 -14.56 37.23 18.26
C GLU A 825 -13.52 36.76 19.28
N GLU A 826 -13.34 35.44 19.42
CA GLU A 826 -12.30 34.86 20.29
C GLU A 826 -10.89 35.24 19.81
N ALA A 827 -10.66 35.28 18.50
CA ALA A 827 -9.40 35.72 17.93
C ALA A 827 -9.11 37.20 18.24
N ALA A 828 -10.12 38.07 18.13
CA ALA A 828 -9.99 39.49 18.48
C ALA A 828 -9.70 39.70 19.97
N LEU A 829 -10.40 38.98 20.85
CA LEU A 829 -10.15 39.01 22.30
C LEU A 829 -8.74 38.54 22.64
N TRP A 830 -8.25 37.49 21.97
CA TRP A 830 -6.89 37.01 22.18
C TRP A 830 -5.83 38.02 21.73
N ALA A 831 -6.02 38.65 20.57
CA ALA A 831 -5.14 39.72 20.10
C ALA A 831 -5.10 40.92 21.07
N GLN A 832 -6.25 41.29 21.63
CA GLN A 832 -6.35 42.34 22.64
C GLN A 832 -5.59 41.97 23.92
N ASP A 833 -5.78 40.76 24.47
CA ASP A 833 -5.07 40.28 25.66
C ASP A 833 -3.54 40.29 25.49
N VAL A 834 -3.04 39.87 24.32
CA VAL A 834 -1.60 39.90 24.03
C VAL A 834 -1.07 41.34 23.98
N THR A 835 -1.85 42.26 23.40
CA THR A 835 -1.48 43.68 23.28
C THR A 835 -1.46 44.38 24.64
N GLU A 836 -2.49 44.15 25.47
CA GLU A 836 -2.59 44.71 26.82
C GLU A 836 -1.44 44.23 27.71
N LYS A 837 -1.14 42.92 27.71
CA LYS A 837 0.03 42.37 28.42
C LYS A 837 1.36 42.87 27.88
N GLY A 838 1.42 43.25 26.60
CA GLY A 838 2.56 43.94 26.02
C GLY A 838 2.74 45.34 26.61
N MET A 839 1.67 46.13 26.64
CA MET A 839 1.66 47.49 27.20
C MET A 839 1.99 47.51 28.69
N GLU A 840 1.40 46.61 29.48
CA GLU A 840 1.69 46.50 30.92
C GLU A 840 3.18 46.25 31.19
N ARG A 841 3.83 45.45 30.33
CA ARG A 841 5.24 45.11 30.46
C ARG A 841 6.14 46.31 30.14
N VAL A 842 5.82 47.06 29.10
CA VAL A 842 6.52 48.31 28.76
C VAL A 842 6.35 49.32 29.88
N LEU A 843 5.13 49.51 30.38
CA LEU A 843 4.86 50.42 31.50
C LEU A 843 5.64 50.02 32.76
N ALA A 844 5.74 48.72 33.05
CA ALA A 844 6.53 48.21 34.17
C ALA A 844 8.04 48.45 33.98
N GLN A 845 8.56 48.31 32.77
CA GLN A 845 9.96 48.62 32.44
C GLN A 845 10.24 50.12 32.58
N ASP A 846 9.39 50.97 32.04
CA ASP A 846 9.50 52.43 32.16
C ASP A 846 9.46 52.84 33.64
N LEU A 847 8.57 52.23 34.44
CA LEU A 847 8.50 52.50 35.88
C LEU A 847 9.79 52.06 36.60
N GLN A 848 10.37 50.91 36.24
CA GLN A 848 11.64 50.45 36.79
C GLN A 848 12.81 51.37 36.39
N GLU A 849 12.85 51.85 35.15
CA GLU A 849 13.87 52.81 34.71
C GLU A 849 13.75 54.15 35.44
N VAL A 850 12.53 54.66 35.60
CA VAL A 850 12.28 55.88 36.38
C VAL A 850 12.68 55.70 37.84
N GLN A 851 12.39 54.54 38.45
CA GLN A 851 12.84 54.22 39.82
C GLN A 851 14.36 54.10 39.91
N ALA A 852 15.02 53.51 38.92
CA ALA A 852 16.48 53.40 38.86
C ALA A 852 17.16 54.77 38.69
N LEU A 853 16.58 55.65 37.85
CA LEU A 853 17.05 57.03 37.68
C LEU A 853 16.83 57.86 38.95
N ALA A 854 15.69 57.70 39.63
CA ALA A 854 15.42 58.34 40.91
C ALA A 854 16.40 57.87 41.99
N ALA A 855 16.68 56.56 42.08
CA ALA A 855 17.67 56.01 43.00
C ALA A 855 19.09 56.50 42.68
N ALA A 856 19.46 56.60 41.40
CA ALA A 856 20.73 57.15 40.97
C ALA A 856 20.87 58.65 41.30
N ALA A 857 19.78 59.43 41.19
CA ALA A 857 19.76 60.84 41.57
C ALA A 857 19.94 61.03 43.08
N VAL A 858 19.27 60.21 43.90
CA VAL A 858 19.44 60.19 45.36
C VAL A 858 20.88 59.80 45.74
N ALA A 859 21.43 58.76 45.12
CA ALA A 859 22.82 58.34 45.34
C ALA A 859 23.84 59.42 44.93
N HIS A 860 23.56 60.17 43.85
CA HIS A 860 24.38 61.30 43.42
C HIS A 860 24.30 62.47 44.41
N GLU A 861 23.14 62.72 45.02
CA GLU A 861 22.97 63.75 46.04
C GLU A 861 23.64 63.37 47.38
N GLU A 862 23.56 62.10 47.78
CA GLU A 862 24.32 61.56 48.92
C GLU A 862 25.83 61.62 48.67
N LYS A 863 26.29 61.29 47.46
CA LYS A 863 27.71 61.44 47.09
C LYS A 863 28.16 62.90 47.20
N LYS A 864 27.36 63.87 46.76
CA LYS A 864 27.65 65.31 46.95
C LYS A 864 27.70 65.71 48.43
N LYS A 865 26.82 65.15 49.28
CA LYS A 865 26.87 65.39 50.73
C LYS A 865 28.13 64.81 51.38
N ILE A 866 28.55 63.61 50.96
CA ILE A 866 29.78 62.96 51.43
C ILE A 866 31.01 63.74 50.95
N GLU A 867 31.06 64.18 49.69
CA GLU A 867 32.15 65.04 49.17
C GLU A 867 32.21 66.40 49.88
N ALA A 868 31.06 66.99 50.24
CA ALA A 868 30.99 68.21 51.04
C ALA A 868 31.46 68.01 52.49
N GLN A 869 31.21 66.83 53.09
CA GLN A 869 31.75 66.46 54.41
C GLN A 869 33.27 66.23 54.36
N ILE A 870 33.78 65.60 53.30
CA ILE A 870 35.22 65.37 53.10
C ILE A 870 35.96 66.71 52.88
N GLY A 871 35.29 67.71 52.29
CA GLY A 871 35.84 69.08 52.14
C GLY A 871 36.04 69.86 53.44
N GLN A 872 35.51 69.40 54.59
CA GLN A 872 35.65 70.09 55.89
C GLN A 872 36.64 69.42 56.86
N THR A 873 37.17 68.24 56.54
CA THR A 873 38.17 67.56 57.36
C THR A 873 39.44 67.33 56.57
N GLY A 874 40.48 68.06 56.92
CA GLY A 874 41.80 67.96 56.29
C GLY A 874 42.41 66.56 56.38
N THR A 875 43.06 66.19 55.27
CA THR A 875 44.19 65.27 55.14
C THR A 875 44.08 63.90 55.80
N ILE A 876 43.66 62.87 55.06
CA ILE A 876 44.12 61.49 55.31
C ILE A 876 44.47 60.79 53.98
N ARG A 877 45.72 60.36 53.88
CA ARG A 877 46.28 59.48 52.84
C ARG A 877 45.54 58.14 52.82
N PHE A 878 45.17 57.64 51.65
CA PHE A 878 45.02 56.20 51.45
C PHE A 878 45.66 55.71 50.14
N LEU A 879 46.32 54.57 50.30
CA LEU A 879 47.21 53.89 49.38
C LEU A 879 46.49 53.28 48.18
N ASP A 880 47.19 53.31 47.07
CA ASP A 880 46.95 52.56 45.83
C ASP A 880 47.06 51.04 46.11
N GLN A 881 45.97 50.30 45.95
CA GLN A 881 45.99 48.84 45.80
C GLN A 881 45.03 48.40 44.70
N LYS A 882 45.64 48.10 43.54
CA LYS A 882 45.10 47.27 42.47
C LYS A 882 44.76 45.85 42.97
N ASN A 883 43.73 45.29 42.32
CA ASN A 883 43.41 43.86 42.16
C ASN A 883 42.91 43.10 43.40
N GLN A 884 41.60 42.83 43.42
CA GLN A 884 40.97 41.49 43.36
C GLN A 884 39.55 41.58 43.91
N LEU A 885 38.54 41.31 43.07
CA LEU A 885 37.19 41.01 43.54
C LEU A 885 36.76 39.65 42.96
N PRO A 886 36.35 38.70 43.82
CA PRO A 886 35.95 37.38 43.43
C PRO A 886 34.47 37.32 43.00
N ILE A 887 34.20 36.27 42.24
CA ILE A 887 32.91 35.78 41.78
C ILE A 887 31.94 35.60 42.97
N LEU A 888 30.74 36.16 42.88
CA LEU A 888 29.58 35.78 43.72
C LEU A 888 28.40 35.44 42.82
N GLN A 889 27.98 34.18 42.90
CA GLN A 889 26.74 33.63 42.35
C GLN A 889 25.52 34.24 43.06
N PRO A 890 24.36 34.38 42.38
CA PRO A 890 23.10 34.62 43.07
C PRO A 890 22.47 33.28 43.48
N ALA A 891 22.11 33.18 44.76
CA ALA A 891 21.22 32.18 45.31
C ALA A 891 19.75 32.65 45.15
N ALA A 892 18.87 31.68 44.89
CA ALA A 892 17.40 31.79 44.95
C ALA A 892 16.93 31.99 46.42
N PRO A 893 15.65 32.32 46.72
CA PRO A 893 14.41 31.99 46.01
C PRO A 893 13.75 33.12 45.23
#